data_AF-A0A3M7B7B8-F1
#
_entry.id   AF-A0A3M7B7B8-F1
#
_cell.length_a   1.000
_cell.length_b   1.000
_cell.length_c   1.000
_cell.angle_alpha   90.00
_cell.angle_beta   90.00
_cell.angle_gamma   90.00
#
_symmetry.space_group_name_H-M   'P 1'
#
loop_
_entity.id
_entity.type
_entity.pdbx_description
1 polymer ?
#
loop_
_entity_poly.entity_id
_entity_poly.type
_entity_poly.pdbx_seq_one_letter_code
_entity_poly.pdbx_strand_id
1 'polypeptide(L)'
;MYRASALNLLLAMMPKLTLLCMGFFNSLAVMPVQSVDGGPMRKDLGTNTSPDLAKRSDSPTGVCFRWAQQSAIVNGTLYLYGGEATTQASQTSNTWNNDFLTLDLTRTWQIAQPSLSGLPQPSGPPPVALGYLWKSYDSLYLYGGEFSDSPAQSPEAFSLWEYQLDEQRWVEHDNPTTSSGENAPSDGVAVQRAAEGAGVSVPSLGRGFYFGGHQDAYTTQGWSIQVPRIYLQSLLEFTYPGYKNDQVNALDSGQTAGTEGTYRNITEGGLQDSAGFTERADGVLIYVPAFGDQGILLALAGGTNDTFTQMNNIDVYDIARSTWYKQSTSGPTPEIRVNPCAVIAAAPDGSSYNIYMFGGQRLQPYGSQEQYDDMWILTLPSFTWVEVDMSGQSVPYGRSGHSCNIWDAQMVMVGGYVGDQLSCESPGIYVFDLSNCQWVQEFTALSPGNDENSSPSAGTGAAEDGDKDTSTSDFGSDSIVSNNPLNQQPAQLANSTDPGGLQGSYGYKVPQIVIDKIGGNGNGGATVTTPVVTATDGPLATGSGTTYTLTNDPTSTSQPTSSDNNDNNSNGDSKNTDDDPNPDNNKNSSSDSGGNTPNIPAIVIGTICGLLFLLALYLAFCAYIYRAQLGLYRRHVEMMNQRQRRGGGEEEEEDEKLPAAGFPGAGLLMAGSTDGRSGCSSSGKNSSERSSKIGRRGGCFGGGGSPEGFQSGNLPPSMTNPHPMMTAAGGEEGSERSSTEDLLAGREPTFVGVLLNPRRSLKVVNRD
;
A
#
# COMPACT_ATOMS: atom_id res chain seq x y z
N MET A 1 5.31 -58.25 51.74
CA MET A 1 3.85 -58.37 51.97
C MET A 1 3.25 -57.04 51.55
N TYR A 2 2.49 -57.01 50.45
CA TYR A 2 1.01 -57.10 50.41
C TYR A 2 0.36 -55.93 51.17
N ARG A 3 -0.17 -54.90 50.48
CA ARG A 3 -1.41 -54.87 49.64
C ARG A 3 -2.70 -54.60 50.45
N ALA A 4 -2.79 -53.40 51.00
CA ALA A 4 -4.00 -52.59 51.22
C ALA A 4 -3.51 -51.12 51.17
N SER A 5 -4.18 -50.13 50.56
CA SER A 5 -5.63 -49.99 50.34
C SER A 5 -6.00 -49.47 48.94
N ALA A 6 -5.67 -50.20 47.88
CA ALA A 6 -6.20 -49.95 46.52
C ALA A 6 -7.59 -50.60 46.28
N LEU A 7 -8.36 -50.83 47.36
CA LEU A 7 -9.52 -51.73 47.39
C LEU A 7 -10.75 -51.09 48.04
N ASN A 8 -11.08 -49.86 47.67
CA ASN A 8 -12.37 -49.22 47.99
C ASN A 8 -12.89 -48.23 46.94
N LEU A 9 -12.15 -47.97 45.85
CA LEU A 9 -12.61 -47.14 44.71
C LEU A 9 -12.76 -47.95 43.41
N LEU A 10 -12.93 -49.28 43.53
CA LEU A 10 -13.05 -50.22 42.41
C LEU A 10 -14.32 -51.08 42.47
N LEU A 11 -15.26 -50.74 43.36
CA LEU A 11 -16.48 -51.51 43.63
C LEU A 11 -17.80 -50.79 43.24
N ALA A 12 -17.71 -49.71 42.44
CA ALA A 12 -18.87 -48.94 41.95
C ALA A 12 -19.11 -49.05 40.42
N MET A 13 -18.25 -49.76 39.68
CA MET A 13 -18.26 -49.84 38.21
C MET A 13 -18.37 -51.28 37.65
N MET A 14 -18.89 -52.22 38.45
CA MET A 14 -18.99 -53.66 38.11
C MET A 14 -20.43 -54.23 38.06
N PRO A 15 -21.40 -53.53 37.45
CA PRO A 15 -22.56 -54.23 36.87
C PRO A 15 -22.94 -53.78 35.44
N LYS A 16 -22.09 -53.02 34.73
CA LYS A 16 -22.40 -52.48 33.39
C LYS A 16 -21.50 -52.95 32.23
N LEU A 17 -20.46 -53.74 32.48
CA LEU A 17 -19.60 -54.29 31.41
C LEU A 17 -20.02 -55.72 30.99
N THR A 18 -20.74 -56.44 31.84
CA THR A 18 -21.13 -57.86 31.63
C THR A 18 -22.29 -58.06 30.64
N LEU A 19 -22.87 -56.99 30.07
CA LEU A 19 -23.98 -57.06 29.11
C LEU A 19 -23.56 -56.81 27.65
N LEU A 20 -22.30 -56.47 27.37
CA LEU A 20 -21.79 -56.31 25.99
C LEU A 20 -21.00 -57.53 25.47
N CYS A 21 -20.52 -58.41 26.35
CA CYS A 21 -19.62 -59.52 25.96
C CYS A 21 -20.30 -60.90 25.80
N MET A 22 -21.64 -60.98 25.85
CA MET A 22 -22.39 -62.22 25.57
C MET A 22 -23.22 -62.20 24.27
N GLY A 23 -23.04 -61.19 23.42
CA GLY A 23 -23.64 -61.17 22.07
C GLY A 23 -22.84 -61.90 20.99
N PHE A 24 -21.57 -62.22 21.23
CA PHE A 24 -20.61 -62.54 20.15
C PHE A 24 -20.28 -64.04 19.94
N PHE A 25 -20.81 -64.96 20.76
CA PHE A 25 -20.49 -66.39 20.67
C PHE A 25 -21.72 -67.29 20.86
N ASN A 26 -22.74 -67.18 20.00
CA ASN A 26 -23.73 -68.24 19.74
C ASN A 26 -24.62 -67.99 18.50
N SER A 27 -24.03 -67.71 17.34
CA SER A 27 -24.75 -67.66 16.04
C SER A 27 -23.82 -67.98 14.87
N LEU A 28 -23.22 -69.17 14.89
CA LEU A 28 -22.36 -69.67 13.81
C LEU A 28 -22.86 -71.05 13.30
N ALA A 29 -24.11 -71.06 12.81
CA ALA A 29 -24.73 -72.23 12.20
C ALA A 29 -25.73 -71.82 11.11
N VAL A 30 -25.30 -71.95 9.85
CA VAL A 30 -26.09 -72.11 8.61
C VAL A 30 -27.43 -71.34 8.52
N MET A 31 -27.42 -70.22 7.79
CA MET A 31 -28.61 -69.74 7.06
C MET A 31 -28.31 -69.75 5.55
N PRO A 32 -29.29 -70.07 4.69
CA PRO A 32 -29.07 -70.22 3.25
C PRO A 32 -28.91 -68.87 2.55
N VAL A 33 -28.10 -68.85 1.49
CA VAL A 33 -28.02 -67.71 0.57
C VAL A 33 -29.37 -67.59 -0.16
N GLN A 34 -30.15 -66.57 0.17
CA GLN A 34 -31.29 -66.17 -0.66
C GLN A 34 -30.76 -65.45 -1.90
N SER A 35 -31.07 -66.00 -3.07
CA SER A 35 -30.84 -65.34 -4.36
C SER A 35 -31.68 -64.08 -4.45
N VAL A 36 -31.04 -62.91 -4.56
CA VAL A 36 -31.73 -61.70 -5.04
C VAL A 36 -32.11 -61.94 -6.49
N ASP A 37 -33.40 -61.82 -6.81
CA ASP A 37 -33.90 -62.12 -8.16
C ASP A 37 -33.39 -61.08 -9.17
N GLY A 38 -32.69 -61.57 -10.19
CA GLY A 38 -31.99 -60.77 -11.19
C GLY A 38 -32.93 -60.20 -12.24
N GLY A 39 -33.86 -59.35 -11.83
CA GLY A 39 -34.74 -58.60 -12.74
C GLY A 39 -33.90 -57.93 -13.85
N PRO A 40 -34.29 -58.06 -15.13
CA PRO A 40 -33.43 -57.67 -16.23
C PRO A 40 -33.15 -56.17 -16.19
N MET A 41 -31.87 -55.81 -16.03
CA MET A 41 -31.42 -54.43 -16.22
C MET A 41 -31.91 -53.93 -17.59
N ARG A 42 -32.53 -52.74 -17.62
CA ARG A 42 -32.86 -52.11 -18.90
C ARG A 42 -31.59 -51.96 -19.71
N LYS A 43 -31.65 -52.39 -20.97
CA LYS A 43 -30.47 -52.53 -21.85
C LYS A 43 -30.10 -51.20 -22.51
N ASP A 44 -30.21 -50.11 -21.77
CA ASP A 44 -29.90 -48.74 -22.18
C ASP A 44 -28.41 -48.45 -21.91
N LEU A 45 -27.55 -49.35 -22.41
CA LEU A 45 -26.09 -49.27 -22.31
C LEU A 45 -25.57 -48.62 -23.60
N GLY A 46 -25.32 -47.30 -23.60
CA GLY A 46 -25.04 -46.61 -24.86
C GLY A 46 -24.55 -45.15 -24.83
N THR A 47 -24.24 -44.55 -23.67
CA THR A 47 -23.57 -43.25 -23.60
C THR A 47 -22.34 -43.32 -22.72
N ASN A 48 -21.23 -42.76 -23.22
CA ASN A 48 -19.98 -42.70 -22.49
C ASN A 48 -20.13 -41.76 -21.29
N THR A 49 -19.70 -42.17 -20.11
CA THR A 49 -19.22 -41.24 -19.07
C THR A 49 -17.84 -40.74 -19.50
N SER A 50 -17.83 -39.92 -20.56
CA SER A 50 -16.76 -38.96 -20.81
C SER A 50 -16.64 -38.05 -19.58
N PRO A 51 -15.47 -37.44 -19.30
CA PRO A 51 -15.48 -36.17 -18.56
C PRO A 51 -16.48 -35.20 -19.22
N ASP A 52 -17.14 -34.37 -18.42
CA ASP A 52 -18.02 -33.33 -18.94
C ASP A 52 -17.16 -32.22 -19.55
N LEU A 53 -16.96 -32.31 -20.87
CA LEU A 53 -16.18 -31.36 -21.67
C LEU A 53 -17.05 -30.18 -22.15
N ALA A 54 -18.13 -29.85 -21.44
CA ALA A 54 -18.88 -28.62 -21.67
C ALA A 54 -17.95 -27.40 -21.57
N LYS A 55 -18.06 -26.46 -22.53
CA LYS A 55 -17.38 -25.17 -22.41
C LYS A 55 -17.89 -24.46 -21.15
N ARG A 56 -16.98 -24.08 -20.26
CA ARG A 56 -17.28 -23.20 -19.13
C ARG A 56 -17.98 -21.93 -19.61
N SER A 57 -18.91 -21.42 -18.81
CA SER A 57 -19.51 -20.10 -19.02
C SER A 57 -18.43 -19.02 -19.05
N ASP A 58 -18.62 -18.01 -19.90
CA ASP A 58 -17.80 -16.81 -19.88
C ASP A 58 -18.22 -15.88 -18.73
N SER A 59 -17.25 -15.22 -18.10
CA SER A 59 -17.44 -14.43 -16.88
C SER A 59 -18.36 -13.20 -17.11
N PRO A 60 -19.21 -12.81 -16.13
CA PRO A 60 -20.19 -11.74 -16.32
C PRO A 60 -19.54 -10.35 -16.41
N THR A 61 -19.70 -9.68 -17.54
CA THR A 61 -19.25 -8.28 -17.72
C THR A 61 -20.20 -7.26 -17.06
N GLY A 62 -21.48 -7.61 -16.92
CA GLY A 62 -22.53 -6.76 -16.33
C GLY A 62 -22.62 -6.90 -14.82
N VAL A 63 -22.17 -5.87 -14.10
CA VAL A 63 -22.30 -5.72 -12.64
C VAL A 63 -23.05 -4.43 -12.31
N CYS A 64 -23.52 -4.29 -11.08
CA CYS A 64 -24.05 -3.03 -10.53
C CYS A 64 -22.94 -2.19 -9.86
N PHE A 65 -21.96 -2.83 -9.24
CA PHE A 65 -20.67 -2.25 -8.82
C PHE A 65 -19.58 -3.33 -8.88
N ARG A 66 -18.31 -2.93 -8.99
CA ARG A 66 -17.13 -3.78 -8.78
C ARG A 66 -16.02 -3.01 -8.08
N TRP A 67 -15.23 -3.66 -7.24
CA TRP A 67 -14.04 -3.09 -6.60
C TRP A 67 -13.11 -4.21 -6.09
N ALA A 68 -11.92 -3.83 -5.64
CA ALA A 68 -10.90 -4.72 -5.09
C ALA A 68 -10.42 -5.85 -6.05
N GLN A 69 -10.72 -5.74 -7.34
CA GLN A 69 -10.26 -6.63 -8.39
C GLN A 69 -8.76 -6.42 -8.69
N GLN A 70 -8.05 -7.50 -8.96
CA GLN A 70 -6.64 -7.46 -9.36
C GLN A 70 -6.51 -7.21 -10.87
N SER A 71 -5.52 -6.44 -11.34
CA SER A 71 -5.42 -6.03 -12.75
C SER A 71 -4.00 -5.97 -13.33
N ALA A 72 -3.87 -6.23 -14.63
CA ALA A 72 -2.60 -6.16 -15.38
C ALA A 72 -2.83 -5.92 -16.88
N ILE A 73 -1.95 -5.17 -17.56
CA ILE A 73 -1.99 -5.02 -19.04
C ILE A 73 -0.87 -5.82 -19.70
N VAL A 74 -1.22 -6.73 -20.61
CA VAL A 74 -0.27 -7.40 -21.53
C VAL A 74 -0.72 -7.17 -22.97
N ASN A 75 0.20 -6.75 -23.84
CA ASN A 75 0.01 -6.59 -25.29
C ASN A 75 -1.31 -5.88 -25.68
N GLY A 76 -1.61 -4.77 -25.02
CA GLY A 76 -2.82 -3.96 -25.28
C GLY A 76 -4.13 -4.53 -24.71
N THR A 77 -4.09 -5.65 -23.98
CA THR A 77 -5.24 -6.19 -23.26
C THR A 77 -5.08 -5.97 -21.76
N LEU A 78 -6.02 -5.23 -21.16
CA LEU A 78 -6.18 -5.13 -19.71
C LEU A 78 -6.94 -6.35 -19.20
N TYR A 79 -6.29 -7.18 -18.41
CA TYR A 79 -6.91 -8.28 -17.67
C TYR A 79 -7.38 -7.78 -16.30
N LEU A 80 -8.56 -8.24 -15.90
CA LEU A 80 -9.14 -8.06 -14.57
C LEU A 80 -9.49 -9.44 -14.01
N TYR A 81 -9.15 -9.68 -12.75
CA TYR A 81 -9.49 -10.90 -12.03
C TYR A 81 -10.25 -10.55 -10.74
N GLY A 82 -11.29 -11.33 -10.42
CA GLY A 82 -11.85 -11.44 -9.08
C GLY A 82 -12.34 -10.14 -8.44
N GLY A 83 -12.02 -9.96 -7.17
CA GLY A 83 -12.53 -8.86 -6.35
C GLY A 83 -13.95 -9.09 -5.84
N GLU A 84 -14.59 -7.98 -5.47
CA GLU A 84 -15.98 -7.94 -5.02
C GLU A 84 -16.88 -7.25 -6.06
N ALA A 85 -18.12 -7.68 -6.14
CA ALA A 85 -19.14 -7.04 -6.97
C ALA A 85 -20.51 -7.02 -6.28
N THR A 86 -21.38 -6.10 -6.69
CA THR A 86 -22.84 -6.27 -6.52
C THR A 86 -23.49 -6.47 -7.87
N THR A 87 -24.54 -7.30 -7.92
CA THR A 87 -25.31 -7.56 -9.14
C THR A 87 -26.56 -6.69 -9.27
N GLN A 88 -27.06 -6.17 -8.15
CA GLN A 88 -28.31 -5.41 -8.04
C GLN A 88 -28.22 -4.37 -6.92
N ALA A 89 -28.84 -3.20 -7.13
CA ALA A 89 -28.87 -2.08 -6.18
C ALA A 89 -29.50 -2.39 -4.80
N SER A 90 -30.23 -3.51 -4.67
CA SER A 90 -30.86 -3.98 -3.43
C SER A 90 -30.13 -5.16 -2.77
N GLN A 91 -28.93 -5.48 -3.21
CA GLN A 91 -28.08 -6.55 -2.65
C GLN A 91 -27.46 -6.08 -1.32
N THR A 92 -27.47 -6.94 -0.29
CA THR A 92 -27.09 -6.59 1.11
C THR A 92 -25.79 -7.25 1.60
N SER A 93 -25.13 -8.02 0.74
CA SER A 93 -23.85 -8.69 0.96
C SER A 93 -23.14 -8.86 -0.38
N ASN A 94 -21.82 -8.78 -0.42
CA ASN A 94 -21.09 -8.67 -1.69
C ASN A 94 -20.92 -10.02 -2.38
N THR A 95 -20.81 -10.00 -3.72
CA THR A 95 -20.48 -11.17 -4.52
C THR A 95 -18.97 -11.24 -4.70
N TRP A 96 -18.31 -11.97 -3.81
CA TRP A 96 -16.91 -12.38 -3.95
C TRP A 96 -16.82 -13.41 -5.08
N ASN A 97 -15.93 -13.18 -6.04
CA ASN A 97 -15.91 -13.90 -7.30
C ASN A 97 -14.47 -14.15 -7.78
N ASN A 98 -14.32 -15.05 -8.76
CA ASN A 98 -13.10 -15.26 -9.51
C ASN A 98 -13.29 -14.87 -10.98
N ASP A 99 -14.18 -13.92 -11.27
CA ASP A 99 -14.55 -13.55 -12.64
C ASP A 99 -13.31 -13.01 -13.38
N PHE A 100 -13.10 -13.49 -14.60
CA PHE A 100 -11.92 -13.15 -15.39
C PHE A 100 -12.35 -12.41 -16.65
N LEU A 101 -11.99 -11.13 -16.72
CA LEU A 101 -12.47 -10.19 -17.74
C LEU A 101 -11.28 -9.58 -18.49
N THR A 102 -11.52 -9.16 -19.73
CA THR A 102 -10.57 -8.43 -20.56
C THR A 102 -11.17 -7.14 -21.10
N LEU A 103 -10.41 -6.05 -21.06
CA LEU A 103 -10.71 -4.79 -21.72
C LEU A 103 -9.64 -4.52 -22.79
N ASP A 104 -10.06 -4.42 -24.04
CA ASP A 104 -9.18 -4.17 -25.17
C ASP A 104 -8.80 -2.69 -25.27
N LEU A 105 -7.51 -2.39 -25.25
CA LEU A 105 -6.91 -1.05 -25.34
C LEU A 105 -6.20 -0.81 -26.69
N THR A 106 -6.32 -1.73 -27.66
CA THR A 106 -5.85 -1.56 -29.04
C THR A 106 -6.88 -0.87 -29.94
N ARG A 107 -8.09 -0.59 -29.42
CA ARG A 107 -9.18 0.09 -30.12
C ARG A 107 -9.80 1.21 -29.29
N THR A 108 -10.28 2.26 -29.96
CA THR A 108 -11.05 3.35 -29.33
C THR A 108 -12.45 2.88 -28.88
N TRP A 109 -12.88 3.29 -27.68
CA TRP A 109 -14.23 3.00 -27.14
C TRP A 109 -14.73 4.08 -26.19
N GLN A 110 -16.06 4.24 -26.09
CA GLN A 110 -16.70 5.22 -25.20
C GLN A 110 -16.83 4.64 -23.78
N ILE A 111 -16.70 5.44 -22.72
CA ILE A 111 -16.78 4.94 -21.33
C ILE A 111 -18.15 4.34 -20.97
N ALA A 112 -19.21 4.74 -21.69
CA ALA A 112 -20.55 4.17 -21.56
C ALA A 112 -20.71 2.79 -22.24
N GLN A 113 -19.81 2.43 -23.15
CA GLN A 113 -19.78 1.14 -23.87
C GLN A 113 -18.31 0.69 -24.06
N PRO A 114 -17.58 0.41 -22.97
CA PRO A 114 -16.18 0.02 -23.02
C PRO A 114 -16.03 -1.36 -23.68
N SER A 115 -14.85 -1.65 -24.23
CA SER A 115 -14.58 -2.92 -24.91
C SER A 115 -14.36 -4.12 -23.95
N LEU A 116 -15.18 -4.21 -22.91
CA LEU A 116 -15.11 -5.20 -21.84
C LEU A 116 -15.75 -6.53 -22.27
N SER A 117 -14.99 -7.62 -22.17
CA SER A 117 -15.39 -8.99 -22.51
C SER A 117 -15.12 -9.93 -21.33
N GLY A 118 -15.91 -11.00 -21.23
CA GLY A 118 -15.69 -12.08 -20.26
C GLY A 118 -14.88 -13.22 -20.87
N LEU A 119 -13.91 -13.74 -20.12
CA LEU A 119 -13.20 -14.99 -20.45
C LEU A 119 -13.86 -16.17 -19.71
N PRO A 120 -13.65 -17.42 -20.15
CA PRO A 120 -14.20 -18.61 -19.49
C PRO A 120 -13.82 -18.66 -18.01
N GLN A 121 -14.82 -18.73 -17.13
CA GLN A 121 -14.62 -18.55 -15.69
C GLN A 121 -13.56 -19.51 -15.12
N PRO A 122 -12.57 -19.04 -14.33
CA PRO A 122 -11.51 -19.85 -13.76
C PRO A 122 -12.01 -21.06 -12.95
N SER A 123 -11.15 -22.09 -12.90
CA SER A 123 -11.37 -23.32 -12.15
C SER A 123 -10.01 -23.73 -11.60
N GLY A 124 -9.91 -23.89 -10.29
CA GLY A 124 -8.65 -23.76 -9.55
C GLY A 124 -8.59 -22.41 -8.82
N PRO A 125 -8.24 -21.29 -9.50
CA PRO A 125 -8.07 -19.98 -8.86
C PRO A 125 -9.26 -19.54 -7.99
N PRO A 126 -9.02 -19.13 -6.73
CA PRO A 126 -10.07 -18.87 -5.73
C PRO A 126 -10.74 -17.49 -5.90
N PRO A 127 -11.98 -17.31 -5.39
CA PRO A 127 -12.67 -16.02 -5.40
C PRO A 127 -12.10 -15.08 -4.32
N VAL A 128 -11.08 -14.29 -4.68
CA VAL A 128 -10.32 -13.44 -3.76
C VAL A 128 -10.28 -11.98 -4.18
N ALA A 129 -10.28 -11.07 -3.21
CA ALA A 129 -10.15 -9.63 -3.38
C ALA A 129 -8.83 -9.12 -2.78
N LEU A 130 -8.45 -7.87 -3.08
CA LEU A 130 -7.28 -7.16 -2.48
C LEU A 130 -5.94 -7.92 -2.60
N GLY A 131 -5.81 -8.76 -3.64
CA GLY A 131 -4.55 -9.41 -4.02
C GLY A 131 -3.75 -8.58 -5.02
N TYR A 132 -2.85 -9.22 -5.76
CA TYR A 132 -2.21 -8.59 -6.92
C TYR A 132 -2.13 -9.53 -8.12
N LEU A 133 -2.22 -8.97 -9.33
CA LEU A 133 -2.04 -9.69 -10.60
C LEU A 133 -0.72 -9.23 -11.22
N TRP A 134 0.35 -9.96 -10.93
CA TRP A 134 1.64 -9.76 -11.59
C TRP A 134 1.57 -10.21 -13.05
N LYS A 135 2.56 -9.80 -13.85
CA LYS A 135 2.67 -10.21 -15.25
C LYS A 135 4.11 -10.25 -15.76
N SER A 136 4.38 -11.20 -16.65
CA SER A 136 5.53 -11.20 -17.55
C SER A 136 5.13 -10.60 -18.92
N TYR A 137 5.60 -11.16 -20.03
CA TYR A 137 5.13 -10.82 -21.40
C TYR A 137 4.18 -11.87 -21.98
N ASP A 138 4.11 -13.04 -21.34
CA ASP A 138 3.56 -14.31 -21.78
C ASP A 138 2.63 -14.97 -20.73
N SER A 139 2.71 -14.55 -19.46
CA SER A 139 1.89 -15.04 -18.34
C SER A 139 1.42 -13.92 -17.42
N LEU A 140 0.33 -14.20 -16.70
CA LEU A 140 -0.14 -13.44 -15.53
C LEU A 140 0.02 -14.30 -14.28
N TYR A 141 0.28 -13.71 -13.11
CA TYR A 141 0.43 -14.43 -11.85
C TYR A 141 -0.43 -13.80 -10.75
N LEU A 142 -1.47 -14.49 -10.31
CA LEU A 142 -2.34 -14.07 -9.20
C LEU A 142 -1.68 -14.42 -7.87
N TYR A 143 -1.28 -13.39 -7.13
CA TYR A 143 -0.68 -13.48 -5.81
C TYR A 143 -1.63 -12.96 -4.72
N GLY A 144 -1.59 -13.62 -3.56
CA GLY A 144 -2.20 -13.11 -2.33
C GLY A 144 -3.74 -13.14 -2.31
N GLY A 145 -4.30 -12.03 -1.82
CA GLY A 145 -5.73 -11.77 -1.67
C GLY A 145 -6.33 -12.33 -0.38
N GLU A 146 -7.48 -11.76 0.00
CA GLU A 146 -8.34 -12.28 1.07
C GLU A 146 -9.54 -13.04 0.49
N PHE A 147 -10.09 -13.96 1.27
CA PHE A 147 -11.37 -14.64 1.03
C PHE A 147 -12.51 -13.86 1.68
N SER A 148 -13.75 -14.14 1.26
CA SER A 148 -14.92 -13.41 1.74
C SER A 148 -15.05 -13.37 3.27
N ASP A 149 -15.20 -12.17 3.82
CA ASP A 149 -15.57 -11.95 5.23
C ASP A 149 -17.08 -12.14 5.46
N SER A 150 -17.88 -11.81 4.45
CA SER A 150 -19.33 -11.67 4.52
C SER A 150 -19.99 -12.03 3.18
N PRO A 151 -20.41 -13.30 2.97
CA PRO A 151 -20.46 -14.39 3.94
C PRO A 151 -19.10 -15.10 4.13
N ALA A 152 -18.64 -15.15 5.38
CA ALA A 152 -17.35 -15.72 5.80
C ALA A 152 -16.99 -17.06 5.13
N GLN A 153 -15.86 -17.08 4.42
CA GLN A 153 -15.21 -18.26 3.85
C GLN A 153 -13.85 -18.48 4.51
N SER A 154 -13.47 -19.74 4.71
CA SER A 154 -12.17 -20.10 5.29
C SER A 154 -11.10 -20.19 4.21
N PRO A 155 -9.92 -19.57 4.37
CA PRO A 155 -8.84 -19.66 3.40
C PRO A 155 -8.31 -21.07 3.21
N GLU A 156 -8.00 -21.39 1.95
CA GLU A 156 -7.20 -22.56 1.58
C GLU A 156 -5.69 -22.29 1.78
N ALA A 157 -4.84 -23.27 1.48
CA ALA A 157 -3.38 -23.09 1.48
C ALA A 157 -2.95 -21.98 0.50
N PHE A 158 -1.69 -21.53 0.59
CA PHE A 158 -1.17 -20.61 -0.42
C PHE A 158 -0.64 -21.35 -1.64
N SER A 159 -1.21 -21.05 -2.80
CA SER A 159 -0.71 -21.41 -4.13
C SER A 159 -0.63 -20.12 -4.96
N LEU A 160 0.43 -19.99 -5.76
CA LEU A 160 0.50 -18.98 -6.82
C LEU A 160 -0.25 -19.54 -8.05
N TRP A 161 -1.12 -18.74 -8.65
CA TRP A 161 -1.87 -19.14 -9.84
C TRP A 161 -1.34 -18.41 -11.07
N GLU A 162 -0.72 -19.15 -12.00
CA GLU A 162 -0.30 -18.62 -13.31
C GLU A 162 -1.46 -18.75 -14.32
N TYR A 163 -1.70 -17.71 -15.12
CA TYR A 163 -2.46 -17.80 -16.37
C TYR A 163 -1.51 -17.63 -17.56
N GLN A 164 -1.29 -18.71 -18.29
CA GLN A 164 -0.47 -18.72 -19.50
C GLN A 164 -1.30 -18.21 -20.68
N LEU A 165 -0.82 -17.15 -21.36
CA LEU A 165 -1.61 -16.44 -22.37
C LEU A 165 -1.76 -17.25 -23.67
N ASP A 166 -0.71 -17.98 -24.07
CA ASP A 166 -0.69 -18.77 -25.31
C ASP A 166 -1.56 -20.04 -25.22
N GLU A 167 -1.43 -20.84 -24.15
CA GLU A 167 -2.31 -21.99 -23.90
C GLU A 167 -3.69 -21.62 -23.33
N GLN A 168 -3.91 -20.35 -22.98
CA GLN A 168 -5.15 -19.81 -22.40
C GLN A 168 -5.63 -20.57 -21.16
N ARG A 169 -4.69 -21.05 -20.34
CA ARG A 169 -4.95 -21.96 -19.21
C ARG A 169 -4.41 -21.41 -17.89
N TRP A 170 -5.07 -21.80 -16.79
CA TRP A 170 -4.55 -21.60 -15.44
C TRP A 170 -3.68 -22.79 -15.01
N VAL A 171 -2.67 -22.51 -14.20
CA VAL A 171 -1.71 -23.46 -13.62
C VAL A 171 -1.58 -23.14 -12.13
N GLU A 172 -1.49 -24.18 -11.30
CA GLU A 172 -1.26 -24.06 -9.86
C GLU A 172 0.22 -24.31 -9.56
N HIS A 173 0.83 -23.41 -8.79
CA HIS A 173 2.14 -23.61 -8.15
C HIS A 173 1.91 -23.65 -6.63
N ASP A 174 1.78 -24.86 -6.09
CA ASP A 174 1.35 -25.08 -4.71
C ASP A 174 2.50 -24.94 -3.70
N ASN A 175 2.17 -24.47 -2.49
CA ASN A 175 3.09 -24.40 -1.35
C ASN A 175 4.47 -23.75 -1.64
N PRO A 176 4.55 -22.61 -2.37
CA PRO A 176 5.84 -22.03 -2.77
C PRO A 176 6.70 -21.60 -1.57
N THR A 177 8.02 -21.71 -1.73
CA THR A 177 9.01 -21.36 -0.70
C THR A 177 9.98 -20.30 -1.20
N THR A 178 10.55 -19.55 -0.26
CA THR A 178 11.60 -18.56 -0.49
C THR A 178 12.96 -19.23 -0.69
N SER A 179 13.82 -18.58 -1.47
CA SER A 179 15.26 -18.82 -1.48
C SER A 179 16.02 -17.60 -0.95
N SER A 180 17.20 -17.86 -0.39
CA SER A 180 18.09 -16.82 0.12
C SER A 180 18.76 -15.98 -0.99
N GLY A 181 19.20 -14.78 -0.65
CA GLY A 181 19.82 -13.83 -1.57
C GLY A 181 20.29 -12.55 -0.88
N GLU A 182 20.60 -11.51 -1.67
CA GLU A 182 20.94 -10.19 -1.12
C GLU A 182 19.78 -9.65 -0.28
N ASN A 183 20.09 -9.26 0.97
CA ASN A 183 19.13 -8.80 1.99
C ASN A 183 17.89 -9.70 2.18
N ALA A 184 18.02 -11.00 1.86
CA ALA A 184 17.01 -12.03 1.99
C ALA A 184 17.60 -13.29 2.63
N PRO A 185 17.55 -13.44 3.97
CA PRO A 185 18.13 -14.59 4.66
C PRO A 185 17.24 -15.85 4.61
N SER A 186 15.98 -15.72 4.17
CA SER A 186 14.97 -16.78 4.21
C SER A 186 15.20 -17.83 3.11
N ASP A 187 15.53 -19.06 3.50
CA ASP A 187 15.71 -20.19 2.58
C ASP A 187 14.78 -21.35 3.00
N GLY A 188 13.98 -21.86 2.07
CA GLY A 188 12.98 -22.91 2.33
C GLY A 188 11.77 -22.48 3.18
N VAL A 189 11.59 -21.18 3.44
CA VAL A 189 10.45 -20.68 4.23
C VAL A 189 9.21 -20.54 3.33
N ALA A 190 8.08 -21.11 3.75
CA ALA A 190 6.82 -21.05 3.01
C ALA A 190 6.32 -19.60 2.85
N VAL A 191 6.04 -19.21 1.60
CA VAL A 191 5.43 -17.93 1.27
C VAL A 191 4.00 -17.91 1.80
N GLN A 192 3.60 -16.79 2.42
CA GLN A 192 2.26 -16.63 3.00
C GLN A 192 1.37 -15.80 2.08
N ARG A 193 0.08 -16.13 2.04
CA ARG A 193 -0.92 -15.29 1.39
C ARG A 193 -1.06 -13.98 2.19
N ALA A 194 -1.06 -12.85 1.50
CA ALA A 194 -1.31 -11.53 2.08
C ALA A 194 -2.35 -10.77 1.23
N ALA A 195 -3.12 -9.91 1.86
CA ALA A 195 -4.07 -9.00 1.22
C ALA A 195 -3.69 -7.53 1.49
N GLU A 196 -4.33 -6.60 0.76
CA GLU A 196 -4.14 -5.15 0.89
C GLU A 196 -2.71 -4.63 0.59
N GLY A 197 -1.77 -5.48 0.17
CA GLY A 197 -0.40 -5.07 -0.13
C GLY A 197 -0.22 -4.47 -1.54
N ALA A 198 0.78 -3.60 -1.65
CA ALA A 198 1.07 -2.82 -2.84
C ALA A 198 2.00 -3.60 -3.78
N GLY A 199 1.47 -4.06 -4.92
CA GLY A 199 2.25 -4.80 -5.93
C GLY A 199 2.72 -3.96 -7.11
N VAL A 200 3.77 -4.43 -7.80
CA VAL A 200 4.18 -3.95 -9.13
C VAL A 200 4.83 -5.07 -9.94
N SER A 201 4.69 -5.03 -11.26
CA SER A 201 5.38 -5.94 -12.20
C SER A 201 6.49 -5.21 -12.95
N VAL A 202 7.65 -5.86 -13.10
CA VAL A 202 8.79 -5.37 -13.88
C VAL A 202 9.22 -6.46 -14.89
N PRO A 203 8.46 -6.65 -16.00
CA PRO A 203 8.74 -7.69 -16.99
C PRO A 203 10.14 -7.61 -17.61
N SER A 204 10.68 -6.39 -17.76
CA SER A 204 12.02 -6.14 -18.29
C SER A 204 13.16 -6.69 -17.42
N LEU A 205 12.91 -6.96 -16.14
CA LEU A 205 13.84 -7.65 -15.24
C LEU A 205 13.43 -9.10 -14.97
N GLY A 206 12.24 -9.52 -15.43
CA GLY A 206 11.66 -10.81 -15.07
C GLY A 206 11.15 -10.90 -13.62
N ARG A 207 10.67 -9.80 -13.03
CA ARG A 207 10.36 -9.74 -11.59
C ARG A 207 8.98 -9.15 -11.28
N GLY A 208 8.30 -9.73 -10.29
CA GLY A 208 7.18 -9.12 -9.58
C GLY A 208 7.59 -8.75 -8.15
N PHE A 209 7.07 -7.64 -7.63
CA PHE A 209 7.25 -7.22 -6.24
C PHE A 209 5.91 -7.01 -5.54
N TYR A 210 5.84 -7.30 -4.25
CA TYR A 210 4.68 -7.05 -3.38
C TYR A 210 5.15 -6.51 -2.04
N PHE A 211 4.66 -5.33 -1.65
CA PHE A 211 5.09 -4.61 -0.46
C PHE A 211 3.95 -4.42 0.54
N GLY A 212 4.22 -4.75 1.81
CA GLY A 212 3.27 -4.59 2.90
C GLY A 212 2.05 -5.50 2.76
N GLY A 213 0.88 -4.96 3.08
CA GLY A 213 -0.37 -5.69 3.24
C GLY A 213 -0.61 -6.16 4.67
N HIS A 214 -1.51 -7.14 4.84
CA HIS A 214 -1.81 -7.77 6.13
C HIS A 214 -1.95 -9.30 6.03
N GLN A 215 -1.95 -9.97 7.19
CA GLN A 215 -2.36 -11.37 7.36
C GLN A 215 -3.34 -11.53 8.53
N ASP A 216 -4.44 -12.26 8.28
CA ASP A 216 -5.43 -12.69 9.27
C ASP A 216 -6.25 -13.94 8.86
N ALA A 217 -7.37 -14.19 9.55
CA ALA A 217 -8.30 -15.30 9.36
C ALA A 217 -8.93 -15.41 7.95
N TYR A 218 -8.88 -14.36 7.13
CA TYR A 218 -9.39 -14.33 5.76
C TYR A 218 -8.27 -14.38 4.70
N THR A 219 -7.01 -14.30 5.11
CA THR A 219 -5.85 -14.57 4.23
C THR A 219 -5.22 -15.96 4.47
N THR A 220 -5.13 -16.37 5.74
CA THR A 220 -4.16 -17.39 6.17
C THR A 220 -4.87 -18.61 6.73
N GLN A 221 -4.63 -19.77 6.11
CA GLN A 221 -5.28 -21.03 6.49
C GLN A 221 -5.07 -21.38 7.97
N GLY A 222 -6.16 -21.61 8.69
CA GLY A 222 -6.12 -22.00 10.10
C GLY A 222 -5.81 -20.87 11.09
N TRP A 223 -5.64 -19.62 10.62
CA TRP A 223 -5.53 -18.46 11.50
C TRP A 223 -6.85 -18.25 12.27
N SER A 224 -6.77 -18.01 13.57
CA SER A 224 -7.95 -17.89 14.42
C SER A 224 -8.53 -16.47 14.36
N ILE A 225 -9.86 -16.35 14.21
CA ILE A 225 -10.60 -15.07 14.31
C ILE A 225 -10.44 -14.37 15.68
N GLN A 226 -9.80 -15.02 16.66
CA GLN A 226 -9.46 -14.44 17.96
C GLN A 226 -8.06 -13.81 18.00
N VAL A 227 -7.24 -14.00 16.95
CA VAL A 227 -5.91 -13.41 16.80
C VAL A 227 -6.03 -12.21 15.85
N PRO A 228 -5.74 -10.97 16.29
CA PRO A 228 -5.84 -9.78 15.45
C PRO A 228 -5.00 -9.87 14.18
N ARG A 229 -5.40 -9.15 13.12
CA ARG A 229 -4.61 -9.04 11.90
C ARG A 229 -3.23 -8.42 12.17
N ILE A 230 -2.20 -8.95 11.52
CA ILE A 230 -0.87 -8.34 11.50
C ILE A 230 -0.71 -7.53 10.22
N TYR A 231 -0.22 -6.30 10.34
CA TYR A 231 0.22 -5.52 9.18
C TYR A 231 1.68 -5.86 8.87
N LEU A 232 2.05 -5.77 7.59
CA LEU A 232 3.37 -6.17 7.11
C LEU A 232 4.22 -4.94 6.75
N GLN A 233 5.51 -5.00 7.09
CA GLN A 233 6.55 -4.12 6.53
C GLN A 233 7.38 -4.81 5.44
N SER A 234 6.96 -6.00 5.01
CA SER A 234 7.76 -6.89 4.17
C SER A 234 7.76 -6.49 2.71
N LEU A 235 8.89 -6.70 2.04
CA LEU A 235 8.98 -6.68 0.58
C LEU A 235 9.26 -8.12 0.10
N LEU A 236 8.36 -8.65 -0.74
CA LEU A 236 8.51 -9.94 -1.39
C LEU A 236 8.84 -9.71 -2.87
N GLU A 237 9.86 -10.41 -3.37
CA GLU A 237 10.18 -10.47 -4.80
C GLU A 237 9.88 -11.89 -5.32
N PHE A 238 9.33 -11.95 -6.54
CA PHE A 238 9.15 -13.17 -7.32
C PHE A 238 9.86 -13.03 -8.66
N THR A 239 10.81 -13.91 -8.94
CA THR A 239 11.47 -14.03 -10.25
C THR A 239 10.65 -14.97 -11.12
N TYR A 240 10.21 -14.49 -12.30
CA TYR A 240 9.41 -15.27 -13.24
C TYR A 240 10.22 -16.43 -13.85
N PRO A 241 9.58 -17.57 -14.21
CA PRO A 241 10.22 -18.69 -14.90
C PRO A 241 11.09 -18.27 -16.09
N GLY A 242 12.28 -18.86 -16.21
CA GLY A 242 13.21 -18.60 -17.32
C GLY A 242 14.03 -17.30 -17.21
N TYR A 243 13.75 -16.40 -16.25
CA TYR A 243 14.54 -15.18 -16.05
C TYR A 243 15.71 -15.40 -15.08
N LYS A 244 16.73 -14.54 -15.17
CA LYS A 244 17.91 -14.56 -14.29
C LYS A 244 17.75 -13.55 -13.16
N ASN A 245 18.29 -13.89 -11.99
CA ASN A 245 18.37 -12.96 -10.86
C ASN A 245 19.68 -13.22 -10.12
N ASP A 246 20.66 -12.34 -10.34
CA ASP A 246 22.00 -12.39 -9.75
C ASP A 246 22.01 -12.14 -8.23
N GLN A 247 20.91 -11.61 -7.69
CA GLN A 247 20.72 -11.35 -6.26
C GLN A 247 20.06 -12.51 -5.50
N VAL A 248 19.77 -13.64 -6.17
CA VAL A 248 19.19 -14.86 -5.59
C VAL A 248 20.24 -15.97 -5.62
N ASN A 249 20.58 -16.53 -4.45
CA ASN A 249 21.67 -17.51 -4.31
C ASN A 249 21.43 -18.78 -5.14
N ALA A 250 20.18 -19.27 -5.19
CA ALA A 250 19.84 -20.44 -6.00
C ALA A 250 19.94 -20.21 -7.53
N LEU A 251 20.03 -18.94 -7.98
CA LEU A 251 20.12 -18.54 -9.38
C LEU A 251 21.51 -17.97 -9.76
N ASP A 252 22.52 -18.20 -8.91
CA ASP A 252 23.90 -17.77 -9.14
C ASP A 252 24.51 -18.37 -10.43
N SER A 253 25.72 -17.91 -10.77
CA SER A 253 26.48 -18.42 -11.93
C SER A 253 25.74 -18.33 -13.28
N GLY A 254 24.69 -17.50 -13.34
CA GLY A 254 23.89 -17.26 -14.54
C GLY A 254 22.82 -18.33 -14.82
N GLN A 255 22.34 -19.05 -13.81
CA GLN A 255 21.12 -19.87 -13.93
C GLN A 255 19.87 -19.01 -14.16
N THR A 256 18.73 -19.67 -14.42
CA THR A 256 17.41 -19.06 -14.60
C THR A 256 16.40 -19.71 -13.66
N ALA A 257 15.40 -18.98 -13.22
CA ALA A 257 14.31 -19.52 -12.40
C ALA A 257 13.60 -20.71 -13.09
N GLY A 258 13.19 -21.69 -12.28
CA GLY A 258 12.48 -22.88 -12.76
C GLY A 258 11.02 -22.61 -13.15
N THR A 259 10.27 -23.66 -13.45
CA THR A 259 8.83 -23.58 -13.77
C THR A 259 7.99 -22.97 -12.64
N GLU A 260 8.44 -23.10 -11.39
CA GLU A 260 7.77 -22.53 -10.21
C GLU A 260 8.20 -21.06 -9.93
N GLY A 261 8.98 -20.46 -10.83
CA GLY A 261 9.69 -19.20 -10.60
C GLY A 261 10.70 -19.32 -9.46
N THR A 262 10.98 -18.22 -8.75
CA THR A 262 11.73 -18.23 -7.48
C THR A 262 11.37 -17.02 -6.63
N TYR A 263 10.93 -17.24 -5.40
CA TYR A 263 10.66 -16.16 -4.43
C TYR A 263 11.90 -15.82 -3.59
N ARG A 264 12.05 -14.56 -3.18
CA ARG A 264 12.89 -14.17 -2.02
C ARG A 264 12.20 -13.09 -1.19
N ASN A 265 12.39 -13.14 0.14
CA ASN A 265 11.84 -12.15 1.07
C ASN A 265 12.93 -11.13 1.44
N ILE A 266 12.86 -9.96 0.82
CA ILE A 266 13.85 -8.86 0.88
C ILE A 266 13.47 -7.81 1.93
N THR A 267 13.13 -8.28 3.14
CA THR A 267 12.66 -7.44 4.25
C THR A 267 13.77 -6.91 5.16
N GLU A 268 15.02 -7.35 4.96
CA GLU A 268 16.19 -6.83 5.69
C GLU A 268 16.94 -5.76 4.87
N GLY A 269 16.24 -5.12 3.92
CA GLY A 269 16.80 -4.16 2.97
C GLY A 269 17.04 -2.77 3.54
N GLY A 270 17.97 -2.61 4.48
CA GLY A 270 18.44 -1.28 4.94
C GLY A 270 17.49 -0.58 5.91
N LEU A 271 16.69 0.40 5.45
CA LEU A 271 15.89 1.26 6.34
C LEU A 271 14.70 0.56 7.03
N GLN A 272 14.41 -0.71 6.76
CA GLN A 272 13.24 -1.40 7.31
C GLN A 272 13.29 -1.56 8.84
N ASP A 273 14.47 -1.73 9.43
CA ASP A 273 14.67 -1.74 10.89
C ASP A 273 14.72 -0.32 11.52
N SER A 274 14.54 0.74 10.73
CA SER A 274 14.68 2.13 11.20
C SER A 274 13.36 2.73 11.71
N ALA A 275 13.45 3.51 12.79
CA ALA A 275 12.31 4.19 13.37
C ALA A 275 11.69 5.21 12.39
N GLY A 276 10.57 4.86 11.78
CA GLY A 276 9.89 5.66 10.76
C GLY A 276 9.77 5.01 9.38
N PHE A 277 10.29 3.78 9.20
CA PHE A 277 9.65 2.84 8.28
C PHE A 277 8.35 2.34 8.92
N THR A 278 7.34 1.99 8.12
CA THR A 278 5.99 1.64 8.61
C THR A 278 5.50 0.33 8.01
N GLU A 279 5.02 -0.56 8.87
CA GLU A 279 4.06 -1.60 8.50
C GLU A 279 2.84 -0.94 7.86
N ARG A 280 2.40 -1.41 6.69
CA ARG A 280 1.25 -0.82 6.00
C ARG A 280 0.56 -1.72 5.01
N ALA A 281 -0.76 -1.67 5.04
CA ALA A 281 -1.68 -2.10 4.01
C ALA A 281 -2.15 -0.90 3.18
N ASP A 282 -2.89 -1.17 2.11
CA ASP A 282 -3.60 -0.23 1.25
C ASP A 282 -2.73 0.88 0.65
N GLY A 283 -1.47 0.56 0.32
CA GLY A 283 -0.51 1.44 -0.34
C GLY A 283 -0.44 1.26 -1.85
N VAL A 284 0.46 1.99 -2.51
CA VAL A 284 0.76 1.84 -3.94
C VAL A 284 2.27 1.72 -4.16
N LEU A 285 2.70 0.86 -5.08
CA LEU A 285 4.10 0.59 -5.40
C LEU A 285 4.33 0.90 -6.89
N ILE A 286 5.27 1.80 -7.18
CA ILE A 286 5.53 2.31 -8.54
C ILE A 286 6.98 2.03 -8.94
N TYR A 287 7.19 1.38 -10.08
CA TYR A 287 8.51 1.18 -10.67
C TYR A 287 8.92 2.38 -11.55
N VAL A 288 10.19 2.77 -11.47
CA VAL A 288 10.81 3.82 -12.30
C VAL A 288 12.10 3.28 -12.94
N PRO A 289 12.22 3.19 -14.28
CA PRO A 289 13.40 2.69 -14.99
C PRO A 289 14.52 3.73 -15.09
N ALA A 290 14.94 4.27 -13.93
CA ALA A 290 15.99 5.26 -13.79
C ALA A 290 16.55 5.28 -12.36
N PHE A 291 17.59 6.10 -12.12
CA PHE A 291 18.25 6.35 -10.82
C PHE A 291 19.01 5.16 -10.20
N GLY A 292 18.57 3.91 -10.40
CA GLY A 292 19.31 2.69 -10.09
C GLY A 292 19.61 1.89 -11.36
N ASP A 293 20.62 1.01 -11.32
CA ASP A 293 21.07 0.21 -12.48
C ASP A 293 20.02 -0.82 -12.94
N GLN A 294 19.09 -1.17 -12.05
CA GLN A 294 17.87 -1.96 -12.32
C GLN A 294 16.60 -1.13 -12.03
N GLY A 295 16.69 0.21 -12.04
CA GLY A 295 15.63 1.12 -11.63
C GLY A 295 15.37 1.16 -10.12
N ILE A 296 14.30 1.86 -9.73
CA ILE A 296 13.85 2.03 -8.34
C ILE A 296 12.37 1.73 -8.18
N LEU A 297 11.95 1.38 -6.95
CA LEU A 297 10.54 1.34 -6.55
C LEU A 297 10.22 2.51 -5.61
N LEU A 298 9.02 3.06 -5.72
CA LEU A 298 8.48 4.09 -4.83
C LEU A 298 7.24 3.52 -4.13
N ALA A 299 7.26 3.46 -2.80
CA ALA A 299 6.11 3.02 -2.01
C ALA A 299 5.37 4.23 -1.41
N LEU A 300 4.14 4.43 -1.87
CA LEU A 300 3.28 5.58 -1.60
C LEU A 300 2.06 5.18 -0.75
N ALA A 301 1.50 6.14 -0.01
CA ALA A 301 0.25 5.98 0.75
C ALA A 301 0.26 4.77 1.72
N GLY A 302 -0.92 4.33 2.15
CA GLY A 302 -1.10 3.15 2.98
C GLY A 302 -0.87 3.38 4.47
N GLY A 303 -1.36 2.46 5.28
CA GLY A 303 -1.26 2.51 6.74
C GLY A 303 -1.76 1.27 7.45
N THR A 304 -2.08 1.44 8.72
CA THR A 304 -2.73 0.48 9.62
C THR A 304 -4.07 1.07 10.07
N ASN A 305 -4.78 0.39 10.99
CA ASN A 305 -5.95 0.95 11.65
C ASN A 305 -5.66 2.24 12.45
N ASP A 306 -4.44 2.39 12.99
CA ASP A 306 -4.06 3.48 13.90
C ASP A 306 -3.13 4.53 13.26
N THR A 307 -2.25 4.14 12.34
CA THR A 307 -1.15 4.97 11.82
C THR A 307 -1.07 4.96 10.29
N PHE A 308 -0.74 6.10 9.68
CA PHE A 308 -0.68 6.27 8.22
C PHE A 308 0.69 6.78 7.77
N THR A 309 1.07 6.40 6.55
CA THR A 309 2.28 6.89 5.88
C THR A 309 2.09 8.34 5.44
N GLN A 310 3.07 9.20 5.71
CA GLN A 310 2.99 10.61 5.32
C GLN A 310 3.44 10.79 3.86
N MET A 311 2.64 11.49 3.06
CA MET A 311 2.94 11.75 1.64
C MET A 311 4.09 12.76 1.42
N ASN A 312 4.65 13.32 2.50
CA ASN A 312 5.77 14.27 2.49
C ASN A 312 7.17 13.60 2.41
N ASN A 313 7.25 12.27 2.54
CA ASN A 313 8.52 11.55 2.60
C ASN A 313 8.36 10.12 2.10
N ILE A 314 8.81 9.86 0.88
CA ILE A 314 8.57 8.62 0.13
C ILE A 314 9.63 7.57 0.49
N ASP A 315 9.21 6.32 0.65
CA ASP A 315 10.12 5.17 0.73
C ASP A 315 10.55 4.76 -0.68
N VAL A 316 11.86 4.66 -0.89
CA VAL A 316 12.50 4.42 -2.20
C VAL A 316 13.37 3.17 -2.14
N TYR A 317 13.02 2.13 -2.87
CA TYR A 317 13.81 0.90 -2.95
C TYR A 317 14.74 0.94 -4.17
N ASP A 318 16.04 0.73 -3.96
CA ASP A 318 17.00 0.45 -5.02
C ASP A 318 16.99 -1.06 -5.31
N ILE A 319 16.55 -1.44 -6.50
CA ILE A 319 16.46 -2.86 -6.88
C ILE A 319 17.86 -3.47 -6.99
N ALA A 320 18.78 -2.77 -7.69
CA ALA A 320 20.14 -3.25 -7.93
C ALA A 320 21.00 -3.33 -6.65
N ARG A 321 20.71 -2.52 -5.62
CA ARG A 321 21.37 -2.57 -4.31
C ARG A 321 20.56 -3.32 -3.24
N SER A 322 19.40 -3.86 -3.61
CA SER A 322 18.47 -4.58 -2.72
C SER A 322 18.11 -3.81 -1.43
N THR A 323 18.02 -2.47 -1.46
CA THR A 323 18.08 -1.59 -0.27
C THR A 323 17.07 -0.44 -0.30
N TRP A 324 16.39 -0.18 0.82
CA TRP A 324 15.50 0.96 1.03
C TRP A 324 16.21 2.23 1.49
N TYR A 325 15.75 3.35 0.94
CA TYR A 325 16.10 4.73 1.22
C TYR A 325 14.81 5.55 1.45
N LYS A 326 14.94 6.83 1.84
CA LYS A 326 13.80 7.77 1.96
C LYS A 326 14.11 9.09 1.25
N GLN A 327 13.11 9.65 0.58
CA GLN A 327 13.21 10.94 -0.12
C GLN A 327 12.05 11.87 0.25
N SER A 328 12.38 13.01 0.84
CA SER A 328 11.40 14.04 1.19
C SER A 328 10.92 14.81 -0.04
N THR A 329 9.64 15.18 -0.05
CA THR A 329 8.98 15.84 -1.19
C THR A 329 8.84 17.35 -0.99
N SER A 330 8.53 18.05 -2.08
CA SER A 330 8.21 19.49 -2.10
C SER A 330 6.84 19.78 -2.73
N GLY A 331 6.32 21.00 -2.55
CA GLY A 331 5.00 21.42 -3.03
C GLY A 331 3.89 21.29 -1.98
N PRO A 332 2.61 21.50 -2.36
CA PRO A 332 1.46 21.04 -1.59
C PRO A 332 1.55 19.51 -1.41
N THR A 333 0.94 18.93 -0.38
CA THR A 333 1.07 17.49 -0.09
C THR A 333 -0.32 16.85 -0.01
N PRO A 334 -0.57 15.69 -0.66
CA PRO A 334 -1.85 15.00 -0.54
C PRO A 334 -2.17 14.61 0.91
N GLU A 335 -3.44 14.62 1.28
CA GLU A 335 -3.87 14.08 2.56
C GLU A 335 -3.53 12.58 2.69
N ILE A 336 -3.27 12.14 3.93
CA ILE A 336 -3.00 10.74 4.26
C ILE A 336 -4.18 9.85 3.87
N ARG A 337 -3.89 8.74 3.20
CA ARG A 337 -4.91 7.91 2.55
C ARG A 337 -4.49 6.46 2.40
N VAL A 338 -5.49 5.61 2.24
CA VAL A 338 -5.42 4.18 1.94
C VAL A 338 -6.23 3.88 0.69
N ASN A 339 -5.81 2.87 -0.07
CA ASN A 339 -6.43 2.39 -1.30
C ASN A 339 -6.66 3.46 -2.40
N PRO A 340 -5.74 4.45 -2.61
CA PRO A 340 -5.72 5.18 -3.87
C PRO A 340 -5.23 4.25 -4.98
N CYS A 341 -5.47 4.64 -6.22
CA CYS A 341 -4.74 4.07 -7.36
C CYS A 341 -3.63 5.02 -7.80
N ALA A 342 -2.60 4.54 -8.50
CA ALA A 342 -1.74 5.42 -9.29
C ALA A 342 -1.18 4.74 -10.54
N VAL A 343 -0.81 5.56 -11.54
CA VAL A 343 -0.07 5.16 -12.74
C VAL A 343 1.12 6.11 -12.98
N ILE A 344 2.09 5.70 -13.81
CA ILE A 344 3.29 6.49 -14.12
C ILE A 344 3.48 6.63 -15.63
N ALA A 345 3.87 7.84 -16.07
CA ALA A 345 4.24 8.11 -17.46
C ALA A 345 5.61 8.81 -17.55
N ALA A 346 6.37 8.49 -18.61
CA ALA A 346 7.65 9.13 -18.92
C ALA A 346 7.47 10.24 -19.97
N ALA A 347 8.09 11.41 -19.73
CA ALA A 347 8.26 12.43 -20.75
C ALA A 347 8.93 11.84 -22.01
N PRO A 348 8.63 12.30 -23.24
CA PRO A 348 9.23 11.74 -24.46
C PRO A 348 10.76 11.64 -24.46
N ASP A 349 11.47 12.61 -23.89
CA ASP A 349 12.93 12.60 -23.75
C ASP A 349 13.45 11.86 -22.49
N GLY A 350 12.57 11.31 -21.65
CA GLY A 350 12.88 10.63 -20.38
C GLY A 350 13.36 11.54 -19.22
N SER A 351 13.48 12.85 -19.44
CA SER A 351 14.00 13.81 -18.44
C SER A 351 13.15 13.94 -17.17
N SER A 352 11.89 13.49 -17.22
CA SER A 352 10.99 13.47 -16.06
C SER A 352 9.99 12.31 -16.13
N TYR A 353 9.60 11.85 -14.93
CA TYR A 353 8.61 10.80 -14.73
C TYR A 353 7.51 11.35 -13.83
N ASN A 354 6.25 11.22 -14.27
CA ASN A 354 5.11 11.83 -13.61
C ASN A 354 4.13 10.74 -13.16
N ILE A 355 3.86 10.69 -11.86
CA ILE A 355 3.09 9.65 -11.20
C ILE A 355 1.74 10.23 -10.77
N TYR A 356 0.67 9.76 -11.39
CA TYR A 356 -0.69 10.27 -11.24
C TYR A 356 -1.44 9.38 -10.26
N MET A 357 -1.79 9.93 -9.10
CA MET A 357 -2.52 9.26 -8.03
C MET A 357 -3.94 9.81 -7.94
N PHE A 358 -4.95 8.94 -7.94
CA PHE A 358 -6.36 9.33 -7.86
C PHE A 358 -7.09 8.67 -6.70
N GLY A 359 -7.84 9.49 -5.95
CA GLY A 359 -8.76 9.05 -4.91
C GLY A 359 -8.08 8.33 -3.74
N GLY A 360 -8.69 7.23 -3.31
CA GLY A 360 -8.41 6.57 -2.03
C GLY A 360 -9.37 7.03 -0.95
N GLN A 361 -9.10 6.66 0.31
CA GLN A 361 -9.95 7.05 1.43
C GLN A 361 -9.15 7.28 2.72
N ARG A 362 -9.78 7.94 3.70
CA ARG A 362 -9.31 8.05 5.08
C ARG A 362 -10.19 7.20 6.01
N LEU A 363 -9.58 6.32 6.80
CA LEU A 363 -10.31 5.42 7.71
C LEU A 363 -10.69 6.08 9.06
N GLN A 364 -10.13 7.25 9.35
CA GLN A 364 -10.28 7.92 10.65
C GLN A 364 -11.12 9.22 10.54
N PRO A 365 -12.07 9.46 11.45
CA PRO A 365 -12.47 8.59 12.56
C PRO A 365 -13.33 7.41 12.10
N TYR A 366 -13.22 6.29 12.80
CA TYR A 366 -13.97 5.06 12.52
C TYR A 366 -15.48 5.30 12.42
N GLY A 367 -16.13 4.68 11.43
CA GLY A 367 -17.56 4.88 11.14
C GLY A 367 -17.91 6.21 10.46
N SER A 368 -16.92 7.03 10.09
CA SER A 368 -17.06 8.26 9.32
C SER A 368 -15.92 8.33 8.27
N GLN A 369 -15.78 7.24 7.52
CA GLN A 369 -14.82 7.12 6.42
C GLN A 369 -15.20 8.07 5.27
N GLU A 370 -14.20 8.60 4.58
CA GLU A 370 -14.38 9.59 3.51
C GLU A 370 -13.49 9.18 2.34
N GLN A 371 -14.11 8.96 1.18
CA GLN A 371 -13.44 8.62 -0.07
C GLN A 371 -13.14 9.91 -0.86
N TYR A 372 -11.93 10.01 -1.39
CA TYR A 372 -11.44 11.18 -2.13
C TYR A 372 -11.72 11.07 -3.64
N ASP A 373 -11.93 12.21 -4.29
CA ASP A 373 -12.09 12.41 -5.74
C ASP A 373 -11.01 13.33 -6.35
N ASP A 374 -9.90 13.53 -5.62
CA ASP A 374 -8.78 14.39 -6.02
C ASP A 374 -7.72 13.65 -6.86
N MET A 375 -6.95 14.44 -7.61
CA MET A 375 -5.90 13.97 -8.53
C MET A 375 -4.58 14.69 -8.21
N TRP A 376 -3.52 13.91 -8.02
CA TRP A 376 -2.20 14.39 -7.61
C TRP A 376 -1.10 13.83 -8.52
N ILE A 377 -0.14 14.68 -8.90
CA ILE A 377 1.04 14.28 -9.67
C ILE A 377 2.29 14.39 -8.79
N LEU A 378 3.00 13.29 -8.55
CA LEU A 378 4.38 13.31 -8.04
C LEU A 378 5.34 13.29 -9.23
N THR A 379 6.18 14.32 -9.37
CA THR A 379 7.08 14.49 -10.52
C THR A 379 8.56 14.34 -10.14
N LEU A 380 9.20 13.32 -10.72
CA LEU A 380 10.63 13.01 -10.60
C LEU A 380 11.40 13.62 -11.78
N PRO A 381 12.67 14.02 -11.60
CA PRO A 381 13.53 13.82 -10.43
C PRO A 381 13.31 14.78 -9.25
N SER A 382 12.43 15.78 -9.38
CA SER A 382 12.27 16.83 -8.35
C SER A 382 11.63 16.35 -7.03
N PHE A 383 10.94 15.21 -7.02
CA PHE A 383 10.07 14.75 -5.92
C PHE A 383 9.07 15.84 -5.46
N THR A 384 8.53 16.61 -6.41
CA THR A 384 7.52 17.63 -6.14
C THR A 384 6.12 17.05 -6.36
N TRP A 385 5.20 17.30 -5.43
CA TRP A 385 3.78 17.06 -5.59
C TRP A 385 3.10 18.27 -6.25
N VAL A 386 2.20 17.99 -7.18
CA VAL A 386 1.38 18.96 -7.90
C VAL A 386 -0.08 18.50 -7.81
N GLU A 387 -0.91 19.29 -7.14
CA GLU A 387 -2.36 19.14 -7.10
C GLU A 387 -2.96 19.53 -8.45
N VAL A 388 -3.89 18.74 -8.99
CA VAL A 388 -4.51 18.99 -10.30
C VAL A 388 -5.93 19.53 -10.11
N ASP A 389 -6.24 20.67 -10.74
CA ASP A 389 -7.55 21.30 -10.65
C ASP A 389 -8.64 20.45 -11.35
N MET A 390 -9.43 19.75 -10.54
CA MET A 390 -10.57 18.95 -10.97
C MET A 390 -11.85 19.80 -11.18
N SER A 391 -11.83 21.11 -10.90
CA SER A 391 -13.02 21.95 -11.02
C SER A 391 -13.48 22.11 -12.48
N GLY A 392 -14.79 22.08 -12.68
CA GLY A 392 -15.41 22.13 -14.01
C GLY A 392 -15.34 20.84 -14.83
N GLN A 393 -14.67 19.78 -14.34
CA GLN A 393 -14.58 18.48 -15.01
C GLN A 393 -15.76 17.55 -14.65
N SER A 394 -15.96 16.49 -15.44
CA SER A 394 -16.87 15.38 -15.10
C SER A 394 -16.15 14.33 -14.25
N VAL A 395 -15.75 14.73 -13.04
CA VAL A 395 -15.00 13.88 -12.09
C VAL A 395 -15.84 12.67 -11.67
N PRO A 396 -15.28 11.44 -11.65
CA PRO A 396 -15.93 10.29 -11.03
C PRO A 396 -16.10 10.49 -9.52
N TYR A 397 -17.18 9.97 -8.93
CA TYR A 397 -17.38 10.02 -7.48
C TYR A 397 -16.20 9.45 -6.71
N GLY A 398 -15.91 10.05 -5.55
CA GLY A 398 -14.77 9.69 -4.70
C GLY A 398 -14.79 8.22 -4.32
N ARG A 399 -13.63 7.56 -4.44
CA ARG A 399 -13.55 6.09 -4.40
C ARG A 399 -12.24 5.55 -3.88
N SER A 400 -12.29 4.30 -3.40
CA SER A 400 -11.14 3.50 -2.99
C SER A 400 -11.28 2.05 -3.48
N GLY A 401 -10.16 1.34 -3.62
CA GLY A 401 -10.16 -0.06 -4.10
C GLY A 401 -10.47 -0.19 -5.59
N HIS A 402 -10.31 0.89 -6.36
CA HIS A 402 -10.35 0.94 -7.82
C HIS A 402 -8.96 0.63 -8.39
N SER A 403 -8.92 -0.11 -9.50
CA SER A 403 -7.66 -0.32 -10.24
C SER A 403 -7.46 0.80 -11.26
N CYS A 404 -6.23 1.28 -11.44
CA CYS A 404 -5.87 2.22 -12.50
C CYS A 404 -4.71 1.67 -13.34
N ASN A 405 -4.85 1.75 -14.65
CA ASN A 405 -4.00 1.05 -15.61
C ASN A 405 -3.68 2.01 -16.77
N ILE A 406 -2.45 2.04 -17.28
CA ILE A 406 -2.01 3.01 -18.29
C ILE A 406 -1.79 2.37 -19.67
N TRP A 407 -2.38 2.98 -20.71
CA TRP A 407 -2.09 2.71 -22.12
C TRP A 407 -2.37 3.96 -22.95
N ASP A 408 -1.60 4.20 -24.01
CA ASP A 408 -1.74 5.36 -24.91
C ASP A 408 -1.89 6.69 -24.16
N ALA A 409 -1.04 6.89 -23.15
CA ALA A 409 -1.02 8.07 -22.28
C ALA A 409 -2.33 8.37 -21.53
N GLN A 410 -3.22 7.39 -21.41
CA GLN A 410 -4.49 7.49 -20.69
C GLN A 410 -4.51 6.53 -19.51
N MET A 411 -5.02 6.99 -18.37
CA MET A 411 -5.34 6.15 -17.23
C MET A 411 -6.75 5.60 -17.39
N VAL A 412 -6.85 4.29 -17.58
CA VAL A 412 -8.11 3.54 -17.51
C VAL A 412 -8.33 3.10 -16.08
N MET A 413 -9.31 3.72 -15.43
CA MET A 413 -9.73 3.45 -14.06
C MET A 413 -10.97 2.56 -14.05
N VAL A 414 -10.97 1.53 -13.20
CA VAL A 414 -12.04 0.51 -13.15
C VAL A 414 -12.50 0.27 -11.72
N GLY A 415 -13.81 0.37 -11.52
CA GLY A 415 -14.50 0.06 -10.27
C GLY A 415 -14.24 1.08 -9.16
N GLY A 416 -14.27 0.57 -7.93
CA GLY A 416 -14.06 1.31 -6.69
C GLY A 416 -15.31 1.38 -5.82
N TYR A 417 -15.10 1.35 -4.51
CA TYR A 417 -16.14 1.58 -3.53
C TYR A 417 -16.41 3.08 -3.36
N VAL A 418 -17.66 3.51 -3.58
CA VAL A 418 -18.12 4.92 -3.60
C VAL A 418 -19.05 5.29 -2.42
N GLY A 419 -19.04 4.51 -1.34
CA GLY A 419 -19.95 4.72 -0.21
C GLY A 419 -21.43 4.48 -0.58
N ASP A 420 -22.32 5.31 -0.05
CA ASP A 420 -23.76 5.32 -0.33
C ASP A 420 -24.18 6.36 -1.40
N GLN A 421 -23.20 6.99 -2.07
CA GLN A 421 -23.42 8.11 -3.00
C GLN A 421 -24.18 7.71 -4.27
N LEU A 422 -24.08 6.43 -4.68
CA LEU A 422 -24.75 5.85 -5.83
C LEU A 422 -25.46 4.54 -5.45
N SER A 423 -26.58 4.26 -6.11
CA SER A 423 -27.26 2.96 -6.00
C SER A 423 -26.74 1.91 -6.98
N CYS A 424 -26.04 2.33 -8.04
CA CYS A 424 -25.47 1.46 -9.08
C CYS A 424 -24.51 2.28 -9.96
N GLU A 425 -23.36 1.73 -10.32
CA GLU A 425 -22.40 2.32 -11.26
C GLU A 425 -21.95 1.24 -12.27
N SER A 426 -22.64 1.18 -13.41
CA SER A 426 -22.35 0.25 -14.50
C SER A 426 -22.10 1.05 -15.79
N PRO A 427 -21.00 0.84 -16.51
CA PRO A 427 -20.00 -0.22 -16.34
C PRO A 427 -18.95 0.02 -15.25
N GLY A 428 -18.90 1.21 -14.63
CA GLY A 428 -17.88 1.56 -13.64
C GLY A 428 -16.46 1.60 -14.23
N ILE A 429 -16.31 2.21 -15.41
CA ILE A 429 -15.02 2.38 -16.10
C ILE A 429 -14.92 3.84 -16.54
N TYR A 430 -13.76 4.44 -16.30
CA TYR A 430 -13.47 5.85 -16.56
C TYR A 430 -12.09 6.01 -17.18
N VAL A 431 -11.90 7.11 -17.92
CA VAL A 431 -10.65 7.39 -18.64
C VAL A 431 -10.19 8.81 -18.34
N PHE A 432 -8.92 8.96 -17.99
CA PHE A 432 -8.28 10.24 -17.74
C PHE A 432 -7.09 10.43 -18.68
N ASP A 433 -7.10 11.50 -19.47
CA ASP A 433 -5.99 11.93 -20.30
C ASP A 433 -4.88 12.50 -19.40
N LEU A 434 -3.75 11.81 -19.33
CA LEU A 434 -2.63 12.19 -18.46
C LEU A 434 -1.93 13.46 -18.95
N SER A 435 -1.95 13.74 -20.25
CA SER A 435 -1.24 14.86 -20.89
C SER A 435 -2.01 16.17 -20.74
N ASN A 436 -3.32 16.14 -20.99
CA ASN A 436 -4.23 17.28 -20.79
C ASN A 436 -4.74 17.39 -19.34
N CYS A 437 -4.55 16.35 -18.52
CA CYS A 437 -5.05 16.27 -17.14
C CYS A 437 -6.58 16.42 -17.04
N GLN A 438 -7.32 15.69 -17.89
CA GLN A 438 -8.79 15.77 -17.99
C GLN A 438 -9.46 14.40 -17.92
N TRP A 439 -10.60 14.30 -17.23
CA TRP A 439 -11.52 13.17 -17.37
C TRP A 439 -12.26 13.24 -18.72
N VAL A 440 -12.14 12.18 -19.51
CA VAL A 440 -12.67 12.09 -20.89
C VAL A 440 -13.76 11.02 -21.02
N GLN A 441 -14.59 11.14 -22.07
CA GLN A 441 -15.74 10.26 -22.30
C GLN A 441 -15.43 9.06 -23.21
N GLU A 442 -14.21 8.97 -23.71
CA GLU A 442 -13.70 7.83 -24.49
C GLU A 442 -12.27 7.51 -24.10
N PHE A 443 -11.88 6.26 -24.30
CA PHE A 443 -10.49 5.86 -24.48
C PHE A 443 -10.19 5.91 -25.97
N THR A 444 -9.17 6.66 -26.37
CA THR A 444 -8.70 6.75 -27.75
C THR A 444 -7.44 5.89 -27.92
N ALA A 445 -7.48 4.87 -28.77
CA ALA A 445 -6.26 4.16 -29.15
C ALA A 445 -5.39 5.09 -30.04
N LEU A 446 -4.15 5.33 -29.62
CA LEU A 446 -3.20 6.22 -30.30
C LEU A 446 -2.07 5.43 -30.97
N SER A 447 -1.69 4.31 -30.37
CA SER A 447 -0.68 3.41 -30.91
C SER A 447 -1.18 2.73 -32.19
N PRO A 448 -0.34 2.57 -33.22
CA PRO A 448 -0.66 1.66 -34.31
C PRO A 448 -0.76 0.25 -33.72
N GLY A 449 -1.94 -0.34 -33.77
CA GLY A 449 -2.14 -1.73 -33.36
C GLY A 449 -1.36 -2.70 -34.25
N ASN A 450 -1.31 -3.97 -33.85
CA ASN A 450 -0.73 -5.06 -34.65
C ASN A 450 -1.64 -5.42 -35.86
N ASP A 451 -1.95 -4.44 -36.71
CA ASP A 451 -2.70 -4.62 -37.95
C ASP A 451 -1.81 -5.29 -39.00
N GLU A 452 -1.86 -6.63 -39.08
CA GLU A 452 -1.26 -7.45 -40.16
C GLU A 452 -1.77 -7.08 -41.59
N ASN A 453 -2.62 -6.06 -41.73
CA ASN A 453 -3.31 -5.71 -42.97
C ASN A 453 -3.43 -4.18 -43.20
N SER A 454 -2.62 -3.37 -42.52
CA SER A 454 -2.60 -1.89 -42.62
C SER A 454 -1.90 -1.39 -43.90
N SER A 455 -2.49 -1.69 -45.06
CA SER A 455 -1.95 -1.31 -46.38
C SER A 455 -1.80 0.22 -46.55
N PRO A 456 -0.60 0.74 -46.91
CA PRO A 456 -0.32 2.18 -46.94
C PRO A 456 -0.97 2.89 -48.14
N SER A 457 -2.10 3.56 -47.89
CA SER A 457 -2.84 4.30 -48.92
C SER A 457 -2.28 5.70 -49.22
N ALA A 458 -1.20 5.78 -50.02
CA ALA A 458 -1.02 6.79 -51.10
C ALA A 458 0.37 6.73 -51.76
N GLY A 459 0.48 6.25 -53.01
CA GLY A 459 1.71 6.36 -53.79
C GLY A 459 1.73 5.49 -55.05
N THR A 460 1.41 6.05 -56.22
CA THR A 460 1.35 5.29 -57.49
C THR A 460 2.72 5.02 -58.10
N GLY A 461 3.08 3.75 -58.29
CA GLY A 461 4.21 3.30 -59.11
C GLY A 461 4.22 1.79 -59.24
N ALA A 462 4.26 1.25 -60.47
CA ALA A 462 4.12 -0.19 -60.72
C ALA A 462 5.41 -0.81 -61.27
N ALA A 463 5.78 -1.97 -60.74
CA ALA A 463 6.54 -3.02 -61.42
C ALA A 463 6.30 -4.36 -60.70
N GLU A 464 6.18 -5.44 -61.47
CA GLU A 464 6.18 -6.82 -60.98
C GLU A 464 7.61 -7.37 -61.10
N ASP A 465 8.10 -8.05 -60.08
CA ASP A 465 8.56 -9.45 -60.22
C ASP A 465 8.63 -10.09 -58.81
N GLY A 466 8.80 -11.41 -58.73
CA GLY A 466 8.82 -12.12 -57.44
C GLY A 466 9.87 -13.22 -57.33
N ASP A 467 10.41 -13.39 -56.13
CA ASP A 467 11.04 -14.65 -55.71
C ASP A 467 10.77 -14.90 -54.22
N LYS A 468 10.99 -16.13 -53.76
CA LYS A 468 10.59 -16.63 -52.44
C LYS A 468 11.66 -17.56 -51.87
N ASP A 469 12.59 -17.01 -51.10
CA ASP A 469 13.46 -17.79 -50.21
C ASP A 469 13.68 -17.09 -48.86
N THR A 470 14.57 -17.62 -48.03
CA THR A 470 14.42 -17.65 -46.57
C THR A 470 15.63 -17.12 -45.78
N SER A 471 15.37 -16.86 -44.49
CA SER A 471 16.33 -16.56 -43.41
C SER A 471 16.89 -15.12 -43.29
N THR A 472 17.34 -14.80 -42.07
CA THR A 472 17.97 -13.55 -41.62
C THR A 472 17.19 -12.24 -41.87
N SER A 473 16.40 -11.82 -40.89
CA SER A 473 15.88 -10.46 -40.77
C SER A 473 16.97 -9.51 -40.26
N ASP A 474 17.69 -8.87 -41.19
CA ASP A 474 18.63 -7.79 -40.89
C ASP A 474 17.86 -6.49 -40.54
N PHE A 475 18.27 -5.78 -39.49
CA PHE A 475 17.48 -4.68 -38.92
C PHE A 475 17.70 -3.34 -39.65
N GLY A 476 17.03 -3.19 -40.80
CA GLY A 476 16.93 -1.91 -41.53
C GLY A 476 16.03 -0.88 -40.80
N SER A 477 16.39 0.41 -40.86
CA SER A 477 15.84 1.47 -40.00
C SER A 477 14.36 1.80 -40.18
N ASP A 478 13.73 1.40 -41.29
CA ASP A 478 12.46 1.97 -41.72
C ASP A 478 11.22 1.17 -41.25
N SER A 479 11.41 0.01 -40.59
CA SER A 479 10.32 -0.83 -40.07
C SER A 479 9.99 -0.60 -38.59
N ILE A 480 10.72 0.28 -37.89
CA ILE A 480 10.69 0.39 -36.41
C ILE A 480 9.33 0.89 -35.88
N VAL A 481 8.52 1.56 -36.71
CA VAL A 481 7.23 2.15 -36.30
C VAL A 481 6.09 1.11 -36.17
N SER A 482 6.20 -0.08 -36.79
CA SER A 482 5.08 -1.05 -36.81
C SER A 482 4.96 -1.92 -35.56
N ASN A 483 6.04 -2.07 -34.79
CA ASN A 483 6.09 -3.04 -33.68
C ASN A 483 6.37 -2.35 -32.34
N ASN A 484 5.33 -1.74 -31.75
CA ASN A 484 5.38 -1.17 -30.39
C ASN A 484 4.45 -1.92 -29.41
N PRO A 485 4.65 -3.23 -29.18
CA PRO A 485 3.78 -4.03 -28.30
C PRO A 485 3.85 -3.60 -26.83
N LEU A 486 4.87 -2.82 -26.45
CA LEU A 486 5.02 -2.27 -25.11
C LEU A 486 4.38 -0.89 -24.92
N ASN A 487 3.87 -0.26 -25.99
CA ASN A 487 3.30 1.09 -25.92
C ASN A 487 4.28 2.11 -25.28
N GLN A 488 5.56 1.99 -25.64
CA GLN A 488 6.62 2.92 -25.20
C GLN A 488 6.62 4.17 -26.08
N GLN A 489 7.23 5.26 -25.61
CA GLN A 489 7.48 6.45 -26.45
C GLN A 489 8.38 6.09 -27.65
N PRO A 490 8.24 6.73 -28.83
CA PRO A 490 9.03 6.38 -30.02
C PRO A 490 10.56 6.46 -29.86
N ALA A 491 11.06 7.34 -28.98
CA ALA A 491 12.49 7.45 -28.67
C ALA A 491 12.96 6.49 -27.55
N GLN A 492 12.05 5.68 -27.01
CA GLN A 492 12.24 4.83 -25.83
C GLN A 492 11.86 3.37 -26.11
N LEU A 493 11.80 2.97 -27.38
CA LEU A 493 11.44 1.61 -27.79
C LEU A 493 12.51 0.59 -27.34
N ALA A 494 12.06 -0.48 -26.72
CA ALA A 494 12.90 -1.62 -26.35
C ALA A 494 13.60 -2.22 -27.58
N ASN A 495 14.80 -2.76 -27.37
CA ASN A 495 15.57 -3.50 -28.37
C ASN A 495 16.34 -4.65 -27.71
N SER A 496 17.15 -5.39 -28.48
CA SER A 496 17.90 -6.56 -28.01
C SER A 496 18.97 -6.27 -26.94
N THR A 497 19.25 -4.99 -26.62
CA THR A 497 20.30 -4.56 -25.67
C THR A 497 19.82 -3.54 -24.63
N ASP A 498 18.61 -3.02 -24.75
CA ASP A 498 18.02 -1.99 -23.87
C ASP A 498 16.52 -2.30 -23.70
N PRO A 499 16.00 -2.45 -22.46
CA PRO A 499 14.57 -2.70 -22.22
C PRO A 499 13.65 -1.52 -22.58
N GLY A 500 14.22 -0.35 -22.91
CA GLY A 500 13.48 0.85 -23.26
C GLY A 500 12.86 1.56 -22.05
N GLY A 501 12.01 2.53 -22.34
CA GLY A 501 11.34 3.36 -21.33
C GLY A 501 10.05 2.72 -20.77
N LEU A 502 9.20 3.56 -20.18
CA LEU A 502 7.94 3.08 -19.59
C LEU A 502 6.92 2.62 -20.64
N GLN A 503 6.35 1.45 -20.39
CA GLN A 503 5.16 0.95 -21.08
C GLN A 503 3.93 1.82 -20.79
N GLY A 504 3.01 1.92 -21.76
CA GLY A 504 1.77 2.69 -21.66
C GLY A 504 1.95 4.20 -21.91
N SER A 505 3.19 4.67 -22.08
CA SER A 505 3.52 6.09 -22.24
C SER A 505 3.48 6.59 -23.69
N TYR A 506 3.09 5.77 -24.68
CA TYR A 506 3.01 6.23 -26.08
C TYR A 506 2.05 7.42 -26.22
N GLY A 507 2.48 8.43 -26.97
CA GLY A 507 1.71 9.68 -27.18
C GLY A 507 1.78 10.68 -26.02
N TYR A 508 2.30 10.31 -24.86
CA TYR A 508 2.30 11.15 -23.66
C TYR A 508 3.10 12.45 -23.86
N LYS A 509 2.56 13.55 -23.31
CA LYS A 509 3.25 14.84 -23.17
C LYS A 509 3.23 15.29 -21.72
N VAL A 510 4.32 15.94 -21.29
CA VAL A 510 4.37 16.56 -19.96
C VAL A 510 3.28 17.64 -19.88
N PRO A 511 2.36 17.60 -18.88
CA PRO A 511 1.26 18.55 -18.80
C PRO A 511 1.72 19.98 -18.54
N GLN A 512 0.92 20.95 -18.98
CA GLN A 512 1.19 22.36 -18.69
C GLN A 512 1.28 22.63 -17.17
N ILE A 513 0.44 21.98 -16.35
CA ILE A 513 0.49 22.14 -14.89
C ILE A 513 1.80 21.62 -14.26
N VAL A 514 2.50 20.68 -14.90
CA VAL A 514 3.83 20.21 -14.48
C VAL A 514 4.91 21.16 -15.02
N ILE A 515 4.82 21.57 -16.28
CA ILE A 515 5.73 22.56 -16.91
C ILE A 515 5.74 23.88 -16.12
N ASP A 516 4.58 24.34 -15.64
CA ASP A 516 4.43 25.57 -14.83
C ASP A 516 5.09 25.48 -13.44
N LYS A 517 5.52 24.28 -13.00
CA LYS A 517 6.21 24.06 -11.72
C LYS A 517 7.67 23.63 -11.89
N ILE A 518 7.97 22.83 -12.91
CA ILE A 518 9.27 22.16 -13.13
C ILE A 518 10.05 22.77 -14.30
N GLY A 519 9.39 23.55 -15.16
CA GLY A 519 9.92 24.03 -16.43
C GLY A 519 10.03 22.91 -17.49
N GLY A 520 10.63 23.25 -18.63
CA GLY A 520 10.67 22.39 -19.80
C GLY A 520 9.54 22.67 -20.79
N ASN A 521 9.06 21.64 -21.47
CA ASN A 521 7.96 21.68 -22.43
C ASN A 521 7.29 20.29 -22.53
N GLY A 522 6.27 20.14 -23.38
CA GLY A 522 5.53 18.88 -23.50
C GLY A 522 6.35 17.65 -23.92
N ASN A 523 7.52 17.84 -24.53
CA ASN A 523 8.45 16.75 -24.87
C ASN A 523 9.44 16.40 -23.74
N GLY A 524 9.50 17.21 -22.68
CA GLY A 524 10.46 17.08 -21.57
C GLY A 524 11.32 18.34 -21.39
N GLY A 525 12.62 18.16 -21.15
CA GLY A 525 13.55 19.24 -20.81
C GLY A 525 13.31 19.83 -19.42
N ALA A 526 12.92 19.00 -18.45
CA ALA A 526 12.63 19.42 -17.07
C ALA A 526 13.78 20.25 -16.46
N THR A 527 13.50 21.43 -15.90
CA THR A 527 14.55 22.35 -15.42
C THR A 527 14.83 22.26 -13.92
N VAL A 528 13.85 21.83 -13.12
CA VAL A 528 14.04 21.48 -11.70
C VAL A 528 14.43 20.01 -11.62
N THR A 529 15.72 19.72 -11.78
CA THR A 529 16.26 18.35 -11.92
C THR A 529 16.67 17.68 -10.59
N THR A 530 16.49 18.34 -9.45
CA THR A 530 16.90 17.81 -8.12
C THR A 530 15.84 18.08 -7.05
N PRO A 531 15.67 17.21 -6.04
CA PRO A 531 14.82 17.49 -4.89
C PRO A 531 15.31 18.66 -4.03
N VAL A 532 14.37 19.39 -3.45
CA VAL A 532 14.63 20.53 -2.52
C VAL A 532 15.42 20.07 -1.28
N VAL A 533 15.20 18.83 -0.83
CA VAL A 533 16.05 18.13 0.14
C VAL A 533 16.76 17.01 -0.62
N THR A 534 17.94 17.30 -1.17
CA THR A 534 18.71 16.35 -1.98
C THR A 534 19.12 15.13 -1.15
N ALA A 535 19.02 13.93 -1.73
CA ALA A 535 19.52 12.70 -1.14
C ALA A 535 21.03 12.80 -0.84
N THR A 536 21.46 12.18 0.26
CA THR A 536 22.88 12.16 0.69
C THR A 536 23.55 10.80 0.46
N ASP A 537 22.77 9.79 0.07
CA ASP A 537 23.19 8.43 -0.25
C ASP A 537 22.12 7.76 -1.15
N GLY A 538 22.44 6.60 -1.73
CA GLY A 538 21.52 5.79 -2.53
C GLY A 538 21.35 6.21 -4.00
N PRO A 539 20.37 5.63 -4.71
CA PRO A 539 20.21 5.82 -6.16
C PRO A 539 19.94 7.29 -6.52
N LEU A 540 19.21 8.02 -5.68
CA LEU A 540 18.90 9.44 -5.89
C LEU A 540 20.08 10.40 -5.62
N ALA A 541 21.16 9.91 -5.00
CA ALA A 541 22.38 10.68 -4.79
C ALA A 541 23.50 10.35 -5.80
N THR A 542 23.45 9.15 -6.41
CA THR A 542 24.51 8.62 -7.28
C THR A 542 24.10 8.43 -8.75
N GLY A 543 22.83 8.17 -9.01
CA GLY A 543 22.30 7.94 -10.35
C GLY A 543 21.60 9.17 -10.95
N SER A 544 21.05 8.99 -12.15
CA SER A 544 20.37 10.04 -12.92
C SER A 544 19.07 9.55 -13.55
N GLY A 545 18.28 10.48 -14.09
CA GLY A 545 17.21 10.15 -15.04
C GLY A 545 17.80 9.59 -16.34
N THR A 546 17.03 8.75 -17.04
CA THR A 546 17.40 8.17 -18.34
C THR A 546 16.98 9.13 -19.44
N THR A 547 17.91 9.66 -20.23
CA THR A 547 17.61 10.69 -21.26
C THR A 547 17.75 10.17 -22.69
N TYR A 548 16.74 10.40 -23.52
CA TYR A 548 16.64 9.91 -24.89
C TYR A 548 16.72 11.04 -25.93
N THR A 549 17.35 10.79 -27.07
CA THR A 549 17.45 11.80 -28.15
C THR A 549 16.21 11.77 -29.03
N LEU A 550 15.47 12.88 -29.08
CA LEU A 550 14.31 13.04 -29.95
C LEU A 550 14.74 13.38 -31.39
N THR A 551 14.81 12.38 -32.26
CA THR A 551 14.98 12.60 -33.71
C THR A 551 13.68 13.06 -34.34
N ASN A 552 13.74 14.20 -35.05
CA ASN A 552 12.69 14.84 -35.87
C ASN A 552 11.62 15.67 -35.12
N ASP A 553 11.89 16.96 -34.98
CA ASP A 553 10.89 18.02 -35.22
C ASP A 553 11.45 18.91 -36.34
N PRO A 554 10.77 19.08 -37.49
CA PRO A 554 11.31 19.78 -38.66
C PRO A 554 11.23 21.33 -38.55
N THR A 555 11.54 21.91 -37.39
CA THR A 555 11.53 23.38 -37.21
C THR A 555 12.68 23.94 -36.34
N SER A 556 13.15 25.14 -36.73
CA SER A 556 14.16 25.98 -36.04
C SER A 556 15.57 25.40 -35.83
N THR A 557 16.41 25.57 -36.85
CA THR A 557 17.87 25.63 -36.67
C THR A 557 18.29 26.91 -35.95
N SER A 558 18.87 26.79 -34.75
CA SER A 558 19.67 27.87 -34.15
C SER A 558 20.72 27.32 -33.18
N GLN A 559 21.97 27.21 -33.65
CA GLN A 559 23.12 27.16 -32.74
C GLN A 559 23.27 28.51 -32.03
N PRO A 560 23.38 28.56 -30.70
CA PRO A 560 24.17 29.57 -30.03
C PRO A 560 25.64 29.13 -30.02
N THR A 561 26.54 29.95 -30.57
CA THR A 561 27.98 29.75 -30.44
C THR A 561 28.41 30.08 -29.00
N SER A 562 28.94 29.11 -28.24
CA SER A 562 29.62 29.39 -26.97
C SER A 562 31.05 29.84 -27.23
N SER A 563 31.35 31.09 -26.89
CA SER A 563 32.68 31.68 -26.96
C SER A 563 33.50 31.36 -25.69
N ASP A 564 34.59 30.61 -25.83
CA ASP A 564 35.61 30.51 -24.79
C ASP A 564 36.42 31.81 -24.71
N ASN A 565 36.10 32.64 -23.73
CA ASN A 565 37.01 33.70 -23.27
C ASN A 565 38.02 33.08 -22.29
N ASN A 566 39.31 33.22 -22.60
CA ASN A 566 40.39 32.97 -21.64
C ASN A 566 41.43 34.09 -21.76
N ASP A 567 41.78 34.69 -20.63
CA ASP A 567 42.78 35.75 -20.57
C ASP A 567 44.19 35.23 -20.92
N ASN A 568 45.00 36.05 -21.61
CA ASN A 568 46.21 36.62 -20.99
C ASN A 568 47.01 37.56 -21.94
N ASN A 569 47.24 38.79 -21.44
CA ASN A 569 48.55 39.47 -21.38
C ASN A 569 49.48 39.50 -22.63
N SER A 570 49.64 40.67 -23.27
CA SER A 570 50.90 41.47 -23.15
C SER A 570 51.01 42.70 -24.09
N ASN A 571 51.69 43.74 -23.58
CA ASN A 571 52.54 44.77 -24.23
C ASN A 571 52.11 45.54 -25.52
N GLY A 572 52.40 46.86 -25.51
CA GLY A 572 52.58 47.70 -26.73
C GLY A 572 51.51 48.79 -26.89
N ASP A 573 51.59 49.95 -26.26
CA ASP A 573 52.51 51.10 -26.52
C ASP A 573 51.92 52.12 -27.52
N SER A 574 52.31 53.38 -27.31
CA SER A 574 51.79 54.63 -27.85
C SER A 574 50.38 55.06 -27.47
N LYS A 575 50.03 56.36 -27.46
CA LYS A 575 50.62 57.58 -26.85
C LYS A 575 49.72 58.77 -27.24
N ASN A 576 49.70 59.81 -26.41
CA ASN A 576 49.12 61.15 -26.66
C ASN A 576 47.59 61.22 -26.85
N THR A 577 46.91 61.57 -25.76
CA THR A 577 45.76 62.49 -25.78
C THR A 577 46.20 63.81 -25.14
N ASP A 578 45.86 64.94 -25.74
CA ASP A 578 46.03 66.30 -25.18
C ASP A 578 44.71 67.08 -25.36
N ASP A 579 44.63 68.28 -24.77
CA ASP A 579 43.55 69.28 -24.84
C ASP A 579 42.22 68.97 -24.10
N ASP A 580 42.22 69.26 -22.78
CA ASP A 580 41.05 69.77 -22.02
C ASP A 580 41.06 71.31 -22.05
N PRO A 581 39.89 71.99 -21.99
CA PRO A 581 39.67 72.88 -20.83
C PRO A 581 38.22 72.97 -20.29
N ASN A 582 38.02 72.50 -19.05
CA ASN A 582 37.63 73.27 -17.83
C ASN A 582 37.15 74.74 -18.01
N PRO A 583 36.20 75.33 -17.20
CA PRO A 583 35.66 74.93 -15.88
C PRO A 583 34.09 74.85 -15.81
N ASP A 584 33.37 74.58 -14.69
CA ASP A 584 33.22 75.47 -13.52
C ASP A 584 32.27 74.97 -12.38
N ASN A 585 32.28 75.67 -11.24
CA ASN A 585 31.26 75.74 -10.15
C ASN A 585 31.02 74.58 -9.14
N ASN A 586 31.97 74.42 -8.22
CA ASN A 586 31.82 74.76 -6.78
C ASN A 586 30.48 74.46 -6.03
N LYS A 587 30.56 73.61 -4.99
CA LYS A 587 29.86 73.88 -3.70
C LYS A 587 30.51 73.22 -2.47
N ASN A 588 30.89 74.04 -1.50
CA ASN A 588 31.38 73.62 -0.17
C ASN A 588 30.26 73.16 0.77
N SER A 589 30.55 72.16 1.61
CA SER A 589 30.26 72.25 3.05
C SER A 589 31.14 71.31 3.90
N SER A 590 31.70 71.83 4.99
CA SER A 590 32.34 71.11 6.09
C SER A 590 31.32 70.24 6.88
N SER A 591 31.67 69.36 7.83
CA SER A 591 32.71 69.47 8.88
C SER A 591 33.10 68.13 9.51
N ASP A 592 33.91 68.17 10.57
CA ASP A 592 34.93 67.16 10.92
C ASP A 592 34.51 66.09 11.96
N SER A 593 35.38 65.09 12.09
CA SER A 593 35.52 63.96 13.00
C SER A 593 34.93 64.01 14.43
N GLY A 594 34.59 62.83 14.97
CA GLY A 594 34.18 62.67 16.37
C GLY A 594 34.13 61.23 16.92
N GLY A 595 35.26 60.72 17.42
CA GLY A 595 35.37 59.75 18.54
C GLY A 595 34.64 58.39 18.47
N ASN A 596 35.41 57.29 18.28
CA ASN A 596 34.91 55.92 18.40
C ASN A 596 35.32 55.28 19.75
N THR A 597 34.35 54.97 20.63
CA THR A 597 34.56 54.12 21.81
C THR A 597 33.35 53.19 22.03
N PRO A 598 33.52 51.85 22.07
CA PRO A 598 32.42 50.94 22.33
C PRO A 598 31.87 51.06 23.76
N ASN A 599 30.55 51.21 23.91
CA ASN A 599 29.88 51.22 25.21
C ASN A 599 29.78 49.79 25.78
N ILE A 600 30.90 49.29 26.33
CA ILE A 600 31.02 47.97 26.97
C ILE A 600 29.84 47.63 27.91
N PRO A 601 29.32 48.53 28.78
CA PRO A 601 28.18 48.22 29.64
C PRO A 601 26.92 47.80 28.88
N ALA A 602 26.63 48.38 27.71
CA ALA A 602 25.44 48.05 26.93
C ALA A 602 25.51 46.63 26.33
N ILE A 603 26.71 46.19 25.93
CA ILE A 603 26.94 44.84 25.38
C ILE A 603 26.80 43.78 26.48
N VAL A 604 27.30 44.07 27.69
CA VAL A 604 27.15 43.19 28.86
C VAL A 604 25.68 43.09 29.30
N ILE A 605 24.94 44.20 29.32
CA ILE A 605 23.50 44.18 29.63
C ILE A 605 22.72 43.40 28.55
N GLY A 606 22.98 43.65 27.26
CA GLY A 606 22.30 42.96 26.17
C GLY A 606 22.52 41.45 26.17
N THR A 607 23.75 40.98 26.45
CA THR A 607 24.07 39.55 26.54
C THR A 607 23.42 38.88 27.76
N ILE A 608 23.39 39.55 28.92
CA ILE A 608 22.67 39.06 30.11
C ILE A 608 21.16 38.96 29.82
N CYS A 609 20.55 39.96 29.19
CA CYS A 609 19.14 39.92 28.81
C CYS A 609 18.83 38.80 27.79
N GLY A 610 19.72 38.56 26.82
CA GLY A 610 19.59 37.45 25.86
C GLY A 610 19.63 36.08 26.53
N LEU A 611 20.56 35.85 27.47
CA LEU A 611 20.65 34.61 28.23
C LEU A 611 19.42 34.38 29.13
N LEU A 612 18.91 35.44 29.77
CA LEU A 612 17.69 35.37 30.57
C LEU A 612 16.44 35.09 29.70
N PHE A 613 16.38 35.60 28.47
CA PHE A 613 15.31 35.30 27.53
C PHE A 613 15.34 33.83 27.07
N LEU A 614 16.52 33.30 26.74
CA LEU A 614 16.69 31.88 26.41
C LEU A 614 16.34 30.97 27.60
N LEU A 615 16.71 31.35 28.82
CA LEU A 615 16.31 30.65 30.05
C LEU A 615 14.78 30.65 30.22
N ALA A 616 14.11 31.78 29.96
CA ALA A 616 12.65 31.89 30.03
C ALA A 616 11.94 31.01 28.99
N LEU A 617 12.45 30.94 27.76
CA LEU A 617 11.93 30.04 26.72
C LEU A 617 12.10 28.56 27.12
N TYR A 618 13.27 28.19 27.65
CA TYR A 618 13.52 26.83 28.13
C TYR A 618 12.58 26.44 29.29
N LEU A 619 12.38 27.34 30.27
CA LEU A 619 11.43 27.13 31.36
C LEU A 619 9.97 27.03 30.88
N ALA A 620 9.58 27.82 29.88
CA ALA A 620 8.26 27.73 29.26
C ALA A 620 8.04 26.39 28.54
N PHE A 621 9.06 25.90 27.80
CA PHE A 621 9.05 24.59 27.16
C PHE A 621 8.94 23.44 28.18
N CYS A 622 9.72 23.48 29.27
CA CYS A 622 9.58 22.52 30.37
C CYS A 622 8.19 22.59 31.04
N ALA A 623 7.59 23.79 31.16
CA ALA A 623 6.26 23.96 31.73
C ALA A 623 5.14 23.43 30.82
N TYR A 624 5.33 23.49 29.49
CA TYR A 624 4.44 22.86 28.51
C TYR A 624 4.48 21.33 28.62
N ILE A 625 5.67 20.72 28.56
CA ILE A 625 5.86 19.26 28.71
C ILE A 625 5.27 18.76 30.04
N TYR A 626 5.55 19.48 31.14
CA TYR A 626 5.02 19.16 32.46
C TYR A 626 3.48 19.16 32.49
N ARG A 627 2.82 20.13 31.84
CA ARG A 627 1.35 20.18 31.75
C ARG A 627 0.78 19.03 30.92
N ALA A 628 1.43 18.65 29.82
CA ALA A 628 1.02 17.50 29.02
C ALA A 628 1.13 16.19 29.84
N GLN A 629 2.29 15.95 30.46
CA GLN A 629 2.54 14.74 31.27
C GLN A 629 1.59 14.65 32.49
N LEU A 630 1.23 15.78 33.12
CA LEU A 630 0.23 15.83 34.20
C LEU A 630 -1.20 15.49 33.70
N GLY A 631 -1.50 15.76 32.43
CA GLY A 631 -2.76 15.37 31.78
C GLY A 631 -2.87 13.86 31.60
N LEU A 632 -1.81 13.23 31.06
CA LEU A 632 -1.74 11.78 30.85
C LEU A 632 -1.82 11.02 32.19
N TYR A 633 -1.08 11.46 33.21
CA TYR A 633 -1.12 10.87 34.55
C TYR A 633 -2.54 10.85 35.15
N ARG A 634 -3.34 11.90 34.96
CA ARG A 634 -4.73 11.96 35.44
C ARG A 634 -5.62 10.92 34.75
N ARG A 635 -5.55 10.81 33.42
CA ARG A 635 -6.30 9.80 32.64
C ARG A 635 -5.96 8.38 33.13
N HIS A 636 -4.68 8.10 33.38
CA HIS A 636 -4.23 6.79 33.86
C HIS A 636 -4.80 6.44 35.25
N VAL A 637 -4.78 7.40 36.19
CA VAL A 637 -5.37 7.23 37.53
C VAL A 637 -6.90 7.06 37.46
N GLU A 638 -7.59 7.76 36.56
CA GLU A 638 -9.03 7.61 36.33
C GLU A 638 -9.38 6.20 35.80
N MET A 639 -8.61 5.66 34.85
CA MET A 639 -8.79 4.29 34.33
C MET A 639 -8.51 3.21 35.39
N MET A 640 -7.49 3.38 36.24
CA MET A 640 -7.24 2.45 37.36
C MET A 640 -8.41 2.39 38.35
N ASN A 641 -8.99 3.54 38.70
CA ASN A 641 -10.16 3.61 39.57
C ASN A 641 -11.42 2.98 38.95
N GLN A 642 -11.53 2.95 37.62
CA GLN A 642 -12.61 2.22 36.94
C GLN A 642 -12.39 0.71 36.95
N ARG A 643 -11.17 0.22 36.71
CA ARG A 643 -10.87 -1.23 36.74
C ARG A 643 -11.18 -1.87 38.10
N GLN A 644 -10.87 -1.20 39.22
CA GLN A 644 -11.21 -1.71 40.56
C GLN A 644 -12.72 -1.86 40.83
N ARG A 645 -13.59 -1.20 40.05
CA ARG A 645 -15.06 -1.30 40.20
C ARG A 645 -15.71 -2.42 39.38
N ARG A 646 -14.96 -3.09 38.50
CA ARG A 646 -15.49 -4.12 37.57
C ARG A 646 -15.05 -5.55 37.91
N GLY A 647 -14.36 -5.73 39.04
CA GLY A 647 -13.72 -7.00 39.44
C GLY A 647 -14.38 -7.72 40.63
N GLY A 648 -15.72 -7.71 40.73
CA GLY A 648 -16.44 -8.43 41.78
C GLY A 648 -17.95 -8.49 41.54
N GLY A 649 -18.48 -9.70 41.43
CA GLY A 649 -19.88 -10.02 41.11
C GLY A 649 -19.95 -11.31 40.28
N GLU A 650 -20.76 -12.26 40.72
CA GLU A 650 -20.79 -13.65 40.21
C GLU A 650 -22.06 -13.96 39.38
N GLU A 651 -21.99 -15.09 38.68
CA GLU A 651 -22.99 -15.99 38.07
C GLU A 651 -24.51 -15.72 38.24
N GLU A 652 -25.29 -15.93 37.15
CA GLU A 652 -26.43 -16.89 37.08
C GLU A 652 -27.01 -17.02 35.63
N GLU A 653 -27.93 -17.97 35.38
CA GLU A 653 -28.28 -18.56 34.06
C GLU A 653 -29.70 -18.23 33.49
N GLU A 654 -30.03 -18.87 32.35
CA GLU A 654 -31.36 -19.19 31.75
C GLU A 654 -31.78 -18.50 30.41
N ASP A 655 -32.86 -18.99 29.77
CA ASP A 655 -32.81 -19.55 28.40
C ASP A 655 -33.99 -19.17 27.43
N GLU A 656 -33.84 -19.56 26.15
CA GLU A 656 -34.81 -19.75 25.05
C GLU A 656 -35.48 -18.57 24.24
N LYS A 657 -35.29 -18.67 22.91
CA LYS A 657 -36.25 -18.48 21.77
C LYS A 657 -36.75 -17.08 21.30
N LEU A 658 -36.05 -16.58 20.27
CA LEU A 658 -36.50 -16.19 18.90
C LEU A 658 -38.02 -16.16 18.57
N PRO A 659 -38.52 -15.21 17.72
CA PRO A 659 -38.03 -15.10 16.32
C PRO A 659 -37.91 -13.71 15.63
N ALA A 660 -36.81 -13.58 14.87
CA ALA A 660 -36.64 -12.97 13.53
C ALA A 660 -37.43 -11.73 13.05
N ALA A 661 -36.74 -10.58 12.97
CA ALA A 661 -36.55 -9.73 11.76
C ALA A 661 -35.76 -8.44 12.13
N GLY A 662 -34.81 -7.90 11.35
CA GLY A 662 -34.24 -8.41 10.09
C GLY A 662 -33.64 -7.31 9.18
N PHE A 663 -32.49 -6.73 9.53
CA PHE A 663 -31.69 -5.81 8.69
C PHE A 663 -30.20 -5.91 9.03
N PRO A 664 -29.30 -6.23 8.07
CA PRO A 664 -27.84 -6.17 8.24
C PRO A 664 -27.20 -4.99 7.49
N GLY A 665 -25.96 -4.65 7.85
CA GLY A 665 -25.09 -3.72 7.12
C GLY A 665 -23.69 -3.66 7.75
N ALA A 666 -22.68 -3.29 6.94
CA ALA A 666 -21.29 -3.00 7.30
C ALA A 666 -20.56 -4.03 8.21
N GLY A 667 -19.77 -4.91 7.59
CA GLY A 667 -18.81 -5.76 8.29
C GLY A 667 -17.49 -5.03 8.55
N LEU A 668 -17.26 -4.56 9.78
CA LEU A 668 -15.91 -4.44 10.34
C LEU A 668 -15.99 -4.49 11.88
N LEU A 669 -15.08 -5.27 12.49
CA LEU A 669 -14.85 -5.42 13.93
C LEU A 669 -16.01 -5.99 14.78
N MET A 670 -15.66 -6.84 15.76
CA MET A 670 -16.60 -7.43 16.72
C MET A 670 -16.10 -7.35 18.17
N ALA A 671 -17.08 -7.31 19.09
CA ALA A 671 -17.02 -7.38 20.56
C ALA A 671 -16.86 -6.05 21.34
N GLY A 672 -17.76 -5.79 22.32
CA GLY A 672 -17.58 -4.63 23.20
C GLY A 672 -18.66 -4.23 24.22
N SER A 673 -19.88 -4.80 24.22
CA SER A 673 -20.99 -4.49 25.16
C SER A 673 -21.55 -3.06 25.11
N THR A 674 -22.87 -2.96 24.90
CA THR A 674 -23.65 -1.75 25.22
C THR A 674 -23.72 -1.53 26.74
N ASP A 675 -24.02 -0.29 27.13
CA ASP A 675 -24.78 0.00 28.34
C ASP A 675 -25.73 1.17 28.04
N GLY A 676 -27.02 1.03 28.36
CA GLY A 676 -28.07 1.86 27.80
C GLY A 676 -29.07 2.34 28.85
N ARG A 677 -29.43 3.63 28.83
CA ARG A 677 -30.48 4.14 29.72
C ARG A 677 -31.39 5.21 29.12
N SER A 678 -32.28 4.72 28.26
CA SER A 678 -33.72 5.03 28.24
C SER A 678 -34.20 6.43 28.66
N GLY A 679 -34.82 7.13 27.70
CA GLY A 679 -36.19 7.63 27.90
C GLY A 679 -36.40 9.13 28.10
N CYS A 680 -37.01 9.77 27.11
CA CYS A 680 -38.41 10.19 27.24
C CYS A 680 -39.05 10.41 25.85
N SER A 681 -40.38 10.53 25.82
CA SER A 681 -41.20 10.44 24.60
C SER A 681 -41.83 11.77 24.14
N SER A 682 -42.39 11.72 22.93
CA SER A 682 -43.51 12.54 22.40
C SER A 682 -43.24 13.92 21.76
N SER A 683 -43.48 13.96 20.44
CA SER A 683 -44.22 14.99 19.66
C SER A 683 -44.10 16.48 19.98
N GLY A 684 -43.67 17.28 19.00
CA GLY A 684 -43.88 18.74 18.96
C GLY A 684 -43.60 19.35 17.59
N LYS A 685 -44.58 20.05 17.00
CA LYS A 685 -44.45 20.71 15.67
C LYS A 685 -43.86 22.12 15.80
N ASN A 686 -43.04 22.48 14.81
CA ASN A 686 -42.83 23.83 14.23
C ASN A 686 -42.32 25.02 15.08
N SER A 687 -41.57 25.87 14.34
CA SER A 687 -41.52 27.34 14.38
C SER A 687 -40.80 28.10 15.52
N SER A 688 -39.76 28.83 15.09
CA SER A 688 -39.44 30.25 15.38
C SER A 688 -39.03 30.75 16.78
N GLU A 689 -37.95 31.55 16.74
CA GLU A 689 -37.63 32.71 17.59
C GLU A 689 -37.17 32.57 19.07
N ARG A 690 -35.86 32.86 19.24
CA ARG A 690 -35.35 34.07 19.95
C ARG A 690 -35.37 34.13 21.50
N SER A 691 -34.17 33.93 22.07
CA SER A 691 -33.52 34.74 23.13
C SER A 691 -33.67 34.41 24.64
N SER A 692 -32.57 34.71 25.36
CA SER A 692 -32.44 35.17 26.76
C SER A 692 -32.25 34.19 27.94
N LYS A 693 -30.97 34.01 28.33
CA LYS A 693 -30.37 34.39 29.64
C LYS A 693 -30.92 33.84 30.98
N ILE A 694 -29.99 33.21 31.74
CA ILE A 694 -29.79 33.28 33.22
C ILE A 694 -30.90 32.62 34.09
N GLY A 695 -30.64 31.76 35.08
CA GLY A 695 -29.40 31.27 35.74
C GLY A 695 -29.64 31.09 37.26
N ARG A 696 -28.64 30.54 38.02
CA ARG A 696 -28.63 30.34 39.51
C ARG A 696 -29.54 29.21 40.08
N ARG A 697 -29.30 28.61 41.27
CA ARG A 697 -28.09 28.43 42.15
C ARG A 697 -28.43 27.56 43.40
N GLY A 698 -27.57 26.57 43.74
CA GLY A 698 -27.55 25.86 45.04
C GLY A 698 -28.53 24.66 45.17
N GLY A 699 -28.39 23.73 46.12
CA GLY A 699 -27.31 23.50 47.11
C GLY A 699 -27.78 22.65 48.33
N CYS A 700 -26.84 22.20 49.20
CA CYS A 700 -27.07 21.51 50.51
C CYS A 700 -27.56 20.03 50.45
N PHE A 701 -27.43 19.15 51.47
CA PHE A 701 -26.41 18.88 52.52
C PHE A 701 -26.72 17.51 53.22
N GLY A 702 -25.73 16.85 53.85
CA GLY A 702 -25.89 15.63 54.69
C GLY A 702 -25.79 14.30 53.92
N GLY A 703 -25.36 13.15 54.47
CA GLY A 703 -24.98 12.77 55.85
C GLY A 703 -26.03 11.85 56.50
N GLY A 704 -25.73 10.69 57.11
CA GLY A 704 -24.46 9.95 57.31
C GLY A 704 -24.73 8.68 58.15
N GLY A 705 -23.71 7.99 58.68
CA GLY A 705 -23.87 6.97 59.74
C GLY A 705 -23.22 5.60 59.50
N SER A 706 -22.74 4.97 60.58
CA SER A 706 -22.19 3.60 60.66
C SER A 706 -22.90 2.82 61.78
N PRO A 707 -22.69 1.50 61.88
CA PRO A 707 -22.27 0.93 63.18
C PRO A 707 -21.17 -0.17 63.07
N GLU A 708 -20.83 -0.79 64.21
CA GLU A 708 -19.58 -1.55 64.48
C GLU A 708 -19.82 -3.06 64.76
N GLY A 709 -18.76 -3.89 64.86
CA GLY A 709 -18.89 -5.26 65.43
C GLY A 709 -17.70 -6.26 65.32
N PHE A 710 -16.77 -6.22 66.28
CA PHE A 710 -15.87 -7.27 66.82
C PHE A 710 -15.59 -8.63 66.08
N GLN A 711 -14.30 -8.90 65.81
CA GLN A 711 -13.38 -9.94 66.38
C GLN A 711 -13.91 -11.38 66.70
N SER A 712 -13.17 -12.50 66.65
CA SER A 712 -11.79 -12.94 66.25
C SER A 712 -11.70 -14.50 66.40
N GLY A 713 -10.65 -15.32 66.15
CA GLY A 713 -9.26 -15.21 65.67
C GLY A 713 -8.35 -16.33 66.27
N ASN A 714 -7.48 -17.02 65.51
CA ASN A 714 -6.58 -18.10 66.02
C ASN A 714 -5.37 -18.44 65.09
N LEU A 715 -4.38 -19.22 65.57
CA LEU A 715 -3.06 -19.57 64.97
C LEU A 715 -2.54 -20.93 65.52
N PRO A 716 -1.34 -21.50 65.17
CA PRO A 716 -0.30 -21.21 64.15
C PRO A 716 -0.16 -22.45 63.18
N PRO A 717 0.96 -23.21 62.93
CA PRO A 717 2.43 -22.97 62.97
C PRO A 717 3.34 -23.58 61.84
N SER A 718 4.42 -22.85 61.50
CA SER A 718 5.83 -23.31 61.32
C SER A 718 6.30 -24.40 60.31
N MET A 719 7.22 -24.01 59.40
CA MET A 719 8.63 -24.46 59.25
C MET A 719 9.26 -23.89 57.95
N THR A 720 10.53 -23.54 57.74
CA THR A 720 11.67 -22.95 58.49
C THR A 720 12.83 -22.79 57.48
N ASN A 721 13.67 -21.75 57.65
CA ASN A 721 14.79 -21.28 56.78
C ASN A 721 16.06 -22.21 56.81
N PRO A 722 17.20 -22.00 56.08
CA PRO A 722 17.91 -20.70 55.88
C PRO A 722 18.75 -20.44 54.59
N HIS A 723 19.30 -19.22 54.49
CA HIS A 723 20.35 -18.76 53.54
C HIS A 723 21.79 -19.08 54.03
N PRO A 724 22.86 -18.68 53.28
CA PRO A 724 23.54 -17.41 53.63
C PRO A 724 23.99 -16.52 52.43
N MET A 725 24.44 -15.30 52.72
CA MET A 725 25.03 -14.33 51.75
C MET A 725 26.57 -14.35 51.77
N MET A 726 27.25 -13.98 50.65
CA MET A 726 28.37 -13.00 50.69
C MET A 726 28.81 -12.44 49.32
N THR A 727 28.80 -11.10 49.21
CA THR A 727 29.74 -10.19 48.50
C THR A 727 30.35 -10.50 47.11
N ALA A 728 29.97 -9.63 46.15
CA ALA A 728 30.84 -8.79 45.29
C ALA A 728 31.31 -9.24 43.87
N ALA A 729 31.19 -8.25 42.96
CA ALA A 729 31.98 -7.96 41.74
C ALA A 729 31.81 -8.78 40.43
N GLY A 730 31.07 -8.18 39.46
CA GLY A 730 31.38 -8.21 38.02
C GLY A 730 30.80 -9.35 37.16
N GLY A 731 30.53 -9.06 35.89
CA GLY A 731 30.20 -10.06 34.85
C GLY A 731 28.79 -9.93 34.23
N GLU A 732 28.76 -9.88 32.90
CA GLU A 732 27.64 -9.61 31.99
C GLU A 732 26.52 -10.68 31.85
N GLU A 733 25.51 -10.32 31.03
CA GLU A 733 24.50 -11.14 30.33
C GLU A 733 23.37 -11.87 31.12
N GLY A 734 22.12 -11.64 30.70
CA GLY A 734 20.94 -12.35 31.23
C GLY A 734 19.55 -11.74 30.96
N SER A 735 19.05 -11.85 29.72
CA SER A 735 17.63 -11.68 29.32
C SER A 735 16.89 -10.37 29.71
N GLU A 736 16.71 -9.45 28.75
CA GLU A 736 15.73 -8.35 28.89
C GLU A 736 14.30 -8.83 28.58
N ARG A 737 13.52 -9.11 29.64
CA ARG A 737 12.09 -9.42 29.53
C ARG A 737 11.24 -8.29 30.09
N SER A 738 10.61 -7.51 29.20
CA SER A 738 9.50 -6.57 29.47
C SER A 738 9.75 -5.52 30.58
N SER A 739 10.39 -4.41 30.22
CA SER A 739 10.58 -3.23 31.10
C SER A 739 9.47 -2.17 30.95
N THR A 740 8.28 -2.54 30.48
CA THR A 740 7.21 -1.60 30.09
C THR A 740 6.41 -1.00 31.25
N GLU A 741 6.41 -1.63 32.43
CA GLU A 741 5.54 -1.20 33.55
C GLU A 741 6.22 -0.25 34.58
N ASP A 742 7.56 -0.22 34.65
CA ASP A 742 8.30 0.54 35.70
C ASP A 742 8.51 2.04 35.38
N LEU A 743 7.93 2.56 34.29
CA LEU A 743 8.08 3.97 33.89
C LEU A 743 6.94 4.90 34.34
N LEU A 744 5.86 4.34 34.91
CA LEU A 744 4.76 5.08 35.55
C LEU A 744 4.52 4.65 37.02
N ALA A 745 5.40 3.82 37.58
CA ALA A 745 5.24 3.21 38.90
C ALA A 745 5.33 4.23 40.06
N GLY A 746 4.16 4.74 40.48
CA GLY A 746 3.93 5.23 41.85
C GLY A 746 4.53 6.58 42.25
N ARG A 747 4.95 7.44 41.30
CA ARG A 747 5.33 8.84 41.59
C ARG A 747 4.66 9.83 40.66
N GLU A 748 4.08 10.87 41.24
CA GLU A 748 3.57 12.03 40.50
C GLU A 748 4.69 12.69 39.69
N PRO A 749 4.46 13.10 38.44
CA PRO A 749 5.44 13.86 37.68
C PRO A 749 5.70 15.20 38.39
N THR A 750 6.97 15.61 38.48
CA THR A 750 7.37 16.88 39.10
C THR A 750 8.06 17.78 38.08
N PHE A 751 7.80 19.09 38.15
CA PHE A 751 8.40 20.07 37.24
C PHE A 751 9.93 20.04 37.26
N VAL A 752 10.54 19.78 38.42
CA VAL A 752 12.01 19.64 38.56
C VAL A 752 12.54 18.40 37.82
N GLY A 753 11.78 17.29 37.80
CA GLY A 753 12.13 16.11 37.01
C GLY A 753 12.15 16.39 35.50
N VAL A 754 11.13 17.10 35.00
CA VAL A 754 11.04 17.54 33.59
C VAL A 754 12.17 18.51 33.24
N LEU A 755 12.52 19.43 34.15
CA LEU A 755 13.60 20.40 33.96
C LEU A 755 14.98 19.75 33.86
N LEU A 756 15.23 18.67 34.60
CA LEU A 756 16.52 17.97 34.60
C LEU A 756 16.67 16.95 33.47
N ASN A 757 15.57 16.38 32.95
CA ASN A 757 15.60 15.33 31.93
C ASN A 757 14.50 15.50 30.84
N PRO A 758 14.40 16.66 30.16
CA PRO A 758 13.28 16.95 29.26
C PRO A 758 13.16 15.95 28.09
N ARG A 759 14.28 15.42 27.59
CA ARG A 759 14.27 14.37 26.54
C ARG A 759 13.59 13.07 26.98
N ARG A 760 13.65 12.71 28.28
CA ARG A 760 12.98 11.50 28.81
C ARG A 760 11.47 11.74 28.97
N SER A 761 11.05 12.92 29.42
CA SER A 761 9.64 13.30 29.44
C SER A 761 9.04 13.47 28.04
N LEU A 762 9.78 13.99 27.06
CA LEU A 762 9.30 14.12 25.68
C LEU A 762 8.97 12.74 25.05
N LYS A 763 9.78 11.71 25.33
CA LYS A 763 9.50 10.32 24.93
C LYS A 763 8.23 9.71 25.57
N VAL A 764 7.66 10.33 26.61
CA VAL A 764 6.40 9.93 27.24
C VAL A 764 5.21 10.74 26.67
N VAL A 765 5.46 11.95 26.17
CA VAL A 765 4.42 12.81 25.57
C VAL A 765 4.23 12.53 24.08
N ASN A 766 5.26 12.10 23.36
CA ASN A 766 5.20 11.76 21.93
C ASN A 766 4.96 10.25 21.69
N ARG A 767 4.17 9.59 22.55
CA ARG A 767 3.81 8.17 22.42
C ARG A 767 2.31 7.88 22.68
N ASP A 768 1.55 8.96 22.85
CA ASP A 768 0.10 9.14 22.85
C ASP A 768 -0.20 10.30 21.86
#